data_AF-A0A427CFH7-F1
#
_entry.id   AF-A0A427CFH7-F1
#
_cell.length_a   1.000
_cell.length_b   1.000
_cell.length_c   1.000
_cell.angle_alpha   90.00
_cell.angle_beta   90.00
_cell.angle_gamma   90.00
#
_symmetry.space_group_name_H-M   'P 1'
#
loop_
_entity.id
_entity.type
_entity.pdbx_description
1 polymer ?
#
loop_
_entity_poly.entity_id
_entity_poly.type
_entity_poly.pdbx_seq_one_letter_code
_entity_poly.pdbx_strand_id
1 'polypeptide(L)'
;MRYRMLVISWPSSVDRRYQALRQTPSVKVPMPRSFDQAPPMPVFHRTLLAAALLVSATALHAQTRNWTPAVQVEKTADQARLLNAKGKVLLEQLDGFYPEGDVALVSRGSLWGAVRADGKVLLQPEYARVDRMEGTSLLQACREDNESCGLVDHNGKVVLPLQNERFAVFDAKRTPWSITRQDRTGAYDPKAQRWALPQEYAQLRIGGGFVLARPAKDADWQVFDEGGKPVPGVPAASDWTLWAEGERVVGSQGVFDTEGRAWVSPGKYSEISGLGQSALVQGESGFGLIDAQGNERMAPQYQLIEPLQSEHEGWLRFVEGESWDERRVGVMDAQGRVLLPARWDGIDLDLADGPAGKDSQLIFRVLKDGRIGALDAGGRELFPAKFESASPLDYGSVLYQVSEGERTGVCDFTTGKCPVPVRFDRVFEYDGGQEPLFVVSLDGRYGLMDAQGNAVTPLKYEKVEESDAGRGRNGGARFTVTEKGKRRPLQLQWSEGAWHVSTKPVETTVLHEPYDGHPMASLIRPVIEARYLPADLNDDAAISRAYAEGRLREAQYPSIQLSGPQAYALFELFPEADRAAHRLSLPHCRQPDGFRLLIGRAADASACADPASAGLSFTDAGDGSVTCKECAELKLPVRWVRADPPPRCTVPAWSQREAQQAYTKWLTAFTAAMQPLKKGASKEQWKAEAENLRGSLVLQSRATAMLVGLTTNPESFAKAMQVDAAQLGDDLLPRLLTLLASAEVVGSGGLYPENEPGLADACAEVWYLRLPALESRQAQGKSLPFTSGYQLPPSGQLQRDRYPFATFTREDGVLKLVGLSRELAQALLVVGGK
;
A
#
# COMPACT_ATOMS: atom_id res chain seq x y z
N MET A 1 52.39 1.42 16.12
CA MET A 1 51.17 1.93 16.77
C MET A 1 50.01 1.04 16.33
N ARG A 2 49.33 0.39 17.29
CA ARG A 2 48.30 -0.62 17.05
C ARG A 2 47.01 0.05 16.55
N TYR A 3 46.61 -0.18 15.31
CA TYR A 3 45.26 0.14 14.85
C TYR A 3 44.37 -1.09 15.01
N ARG A 4 43.39 -1.00 15.92
CA ARG A 4 42.24 -1.91 15.99
C ARG A 4 41.40 -1.67 14.73
N MET A 5 41.40 -2.61 13.79
CA MET A 5 40.39 -2.67 12.75
C MET A 5 39.09 -3.18 13.38
N LEU A 6 38.03 -2.38 13.26
CA LEU A 6 36.68 -2.75 13.65
C LEU A 6 36.17 -3.77 12.62
N VAL A 7 36.08 -5.04 12.98
CA VAL A 7 35.32 -6.03 12.21
C VAL A 7 33.85 -5.65 12.35
N ILE A 8 33.27 -5.07 11.30
CA ILE A 8 31.84 -4.78 11.24
C ILE A 8 31.14 -6.09 10.84
N SER A 9 30.66 -6.83 11.84
CA SER A 9 29.63 -7.86 11.62
C SER A 9 28.33 -7.16 11.21
N TRP A 10 27.85 -7.40 10.00
CA TRP A 10 26.54 -6.90 9.57
C TRP A 10 25.42 -7.81 10.10
N PRO A 11 24.41 -7.25 10.79
CA PRO A 11 23.08 -7.83 10.85
C PRO A 11 22.35 -7.55 9.53
N SER A 12 21.58 -8.53 9.07
CA SER A 12 20.65 -8.40 7.95
C SER A 12 19.67 -7.23 8.15
N SER A 13 19.71 -6.29 7.18
CA SER A 13 18.69 -5.33 6.74
C SER A 13 17.84 -4.58 7.78
N VAL A 14 18.05 -3.26 7.89
CA VAL A 14 17.10 -2.17 7.54
C VAL A 14 17.72 -0.83 8.00
N ASP A 15 17.59 0.18 7.15
CA ASP A 15 17.92 1.60 7.34
C ASP A 15 19.40 2.04 7.39
N ARG A 16 19.85 2.64 6.29
CA ARG A 16 20.74 3.82 6.28
C ARG A 16 20.62 4.58 4.95
N ARG A 17 19.56 5.39 4.82
CA ARG A 17 19.63 6.65 4.06
C ARG A 17 20.21 7.73 4.98
N TYR A 18 20.96 8.65 4.39
CA TYR A 18 21.65 9.80 5.00
C TYR A 18 22.94 9.48 5.76
N GLN A 19 24.10 9.58 5.09
CA GLN A 19 25.26 10.37 5.54
C GLN A 19 26.33 10.44 4.44
N ALA A 20 26.30 11.49 3.62
CA ALA A 20 27.49 12.06 2.98
C ALA A 20 27.14 13.46 2.48
N LEU A 21 27.40 14.48 3.29
CA LEU A 21 27.61 15.87 2.88
C LEU A 21 27.96 16.66 4.14
N ARG A 22 29.25 17.03 4.31
CA ARG A 22 29.71 18.31 4.86
C ARG A 22 31.24 18.31 5.04
N GLN A 23 31.91 18.98 4.11
CA GLN A 23 33.04 19.85 4.43
C GLN A 23 32.83 21.19 3.72
N THR A 24 32.33 22.20 4.45
CA THR A 24 32.69 23.63 4.33
C THR A 24 31.95 24.45 5.41
N PRO A 25 32.51 25.59 5.88
CA PRO A 25 32.24 26.10 7.22
C PRO A 25 31.17 27.20 7.33
N SER A 26 30.45 27.14 8.46
CA SER A 26 29.93 28.22 9.32
C SER A 26 29.21 29.45 8.72
N VAL A 27 27.90 29.55 8.98
CA VAL A 27 27.23 30.81 9.39
C VAL A 27 26.18 30.49 10.48
N LYS A 28 26.21 31.24 11.60
CA LYS A 28 25.35 31.12 12.79
C LYS A 28 24.05 31.92 12.64
N VAL A 29 22.87 31.36 12.96
CA VAL A 29 21.75 32.01 13.72
C VAL A 29 20.75 30.95 14.25
N PRO A 30 19.80 31.21 15.18
CA PRO A 30 19.57 30.42 16.39
C PRO A 30 18.32 29.51 16.36
N MET A 31 18.31 28.47 17.20
CA MET A 31 17.16 27.57 17.42
C MET A 31 16.05 28.21 18.28
N PRO A 32 14.80 27.78 18.07
CA PRO A 32 13.91 27.43 19.17
C PRO A 32 13.27 26.03 19.06
N ARG A 33 13.35 25.31 20.19
CA ARG A 33 12.42 24.33 20.81
C ARG A 33 11.58 23.35 19.97
N SER A 34 11.96 22.07 20.10
CA SER A 34 11.17 20.84 20.30
C SER A 34 9.71 20.75 19.82
N PHE A 35 9.46 19.82 18.91
CA PHE A 35 8.21 19.04 18.83
C PHE A 35 8.56 17.58 18.50
N ASP A 36 8.39 16.71 19.49
CA ASP A 36 8.27 15.27 19.31
C ASP A 36 6.87 14.93 18.76
N GLN A 37 6.78 13.76 18.11
CA GLN A 37 5.59 13.00 17.68
C GLN A 37 5.16 13.13 16.20
N ALA A 38 5.57 12.13 15.40
CA ALA A 38 4.85 11.64 14.22
C ALA A 38 4.96 10.10 14.16
N PRO A 39 3.90 9.37 13.72
CA PRO A 39 3.76 7.91 13.83
C PRO A 39 4.44 7.11 12.70
N PRO A 40 4.70 5.81 12.88
CA PRO A 40 5.34 4.96 11.87
C PRO A 40 4.41 4.60 10.71
N MET A 41 4.96 4.63 9.48
CA MET A 41 4.33 4.16 8.23
C MET A 41 4.42 2.63 8.07
N PRO A 42 3.47 2.00 7.33
CA PRO A 42 3.43 0.56 7.10
C PRO A 42 4.39 0.10 5.99
N VAL A 43 5.03 -1.06 6.22
CA VAL A 43 5.90 -1.77 5.26
C VAL A 43 5.04 -2.64 4.35
N PHE A 44 5.21 -2.46 3.04
CA PHE A 44 4.66 -3.30 1.97
C PHE A 44 5.56 -4.53 1.73
N HIS A 45 4.98 -5.73 1.62
CA HIS A 45 5.59 -6.87 0.93
C HIS A 45 4.75 -7.24 -0.31
N ARG A 46 5.40 -7.25 -1.48
CA ARG A 46 5.00 -7.94 -2.72
C ARG A 46 5.77 -9.28 -2.74
N THR A 47 5.32 -10.42 -3.24
CA THR A 47 4.34 -10.71 -4.31
C THR A 47 4.00 -12.20 -4.29
N LEU A 48 2.78 -12.58 -4.68
CA LEU A 48 2.53 -13.52 -5.79
C LEU A 48 1.04 -13.40 -6.18
N LEU A 49 0.80 -13.08 -7.44
CA LEU A 49 -0.51 -12.81 -8.04
C LEU A 49 -0.61 -13.70 -9.28
N ALA A 50 -1.72 -14.43 -9.40
CA ALA A 50 -2.35 -15.05 -10.59
C ALA A 50 -2.85 -16.46 -10.21
N ALA A 51 -4.05 -16.92 -10.51
CA ALA A 51 -5.12 -16.40 -11.37
C ALA A 51 -6.46 -16.99 -10.89
N ALA A 52 -7.55 -16.27 -11.14
CA ALA A 52 -8.89 -16.82 -11.02
C ALA A 52 -9.19 -17.74 -12.21
N LEU A 53 -9.63 -18.97 -11.96
CA LEU A 53 -10.48 -19.75 -12.86
C LEU A 53 -11.32 -20.74 -12.03
N LEU A 54 -12.58 -20.86 -12.43
CA LEU A 54 -13.66 -21.67 -11.85
C LEU A 54 -13.23 -23.11 -11.49
N VAL A 55 -13.46 -23.50 -10.23
CA VAL A 55 -13.76 -24.91 -9.90
C VAL A 55 -15.06 -24.93 -9.12
N SER A 56 -16.10 -25.36 -9.82
CA SER A 56 -17.41 -25.74 -9.32
C SER A 56 -17.33 -26.72 -8.15
N ALA A 57 -18.33 -26.65 -7.28
CA ALA A 57 -18.60 -27.52 -6.13
C ALA A 57 -18.33 -29.02 -6.41
N THR A 58 -17.13 -29.50 -6.08
CA THR A 58 -16.83 -30.92 -5.75
C THR A 58 -15.52 -31.07 -4.97
N ALA A 59 -14.73 -30.02 -4.76
CA ALA A 59 -13.44 -30.11 -4.05
C ALA A 59 -13.50 -29.77 -2.54
N LEU A 60 -14.59 -30.09 -1.85
CA LEU A 60 -14.61 -30.17 -0.37
C LEU A 60 -14.97 -31.58 0.13
N HIS A 61 -14.64 -32.60 -0.65
CA HIS A 61 -14.56 -34.00 -0.20
C HIS A 61 -13.12 -34.54 -0.20
N ALA A 62 -12.11 -33.67 -0.33
CA ALA A 62 -10.72 -34.10 -0.29
C ALA A 62 -9.82 -33.02 0.30
N GLN A 63 -9.89 -32.88 1.63
CA GLN A 63 -8.72 -32.68 2.52
C GLN A 63 -9.11 -32.90 3.99
N THR A 64 -9.80 -34.02 4.26
CA THR A 64 -9.86 -34.65 5.59
C THR A 64 -9.17 -36.01 5.51
N ARG A 65 -7.91 -36.05 5.05
CA ARG A 65 -7.10 -37.25 5.20
C ARG A 65 -6.49 -37.23 6.61
N ASN A 66 -7.14 -37.99 7.51
CA ASN A 66 -6.71 -38.40 8.85
C ASN A 66 -7.24 -37.61 10.07
N TRP A 67 -8.38 -36.94 9.97
CA TRP A 67 -9.17 -36.61 11.17
C TRP A 67 -10.33 -37.61 11.30
N THR A 68 -10.20 -38.63 12.15
CA THR A 68 -11.33 -39.44 12.63
C THR A 68 -11.83 -38.80 13.93
N PRO A 69 -12.91 -38.01 13.92
CA PRO A 69 -13.28 -37.27 15.11
C PRO A 69 -13.89 -38.23 16.14
N ALA A 70 -13.30 -38.31 17.33
CA ALA A 70 -14.07 -38.60 18.55
C ALA A 70 -14.72 -37.31 19.10
N VAL A 71 -14.73 -36.23 18.31
CA VAL A 71 -15.33 -34.94 18.64
C VAL A 71 -16.34 -34.48 17.61
N GLN A 72 -17.48 -33.99 18.07
CA GLN A 72 -18.52 -33.41 17.23
C GLN A 72 -18.52 -31.90 17.43
N VAL A 73 -18.56 -31.15 16.34
CA VAL A 73 -18.78 -29.70 16.38
C VAL A 73 -20.27 -29.47 16.16
N GLU A 74 -20.96 -28.99 17.18
CA GLU A 74 -22.36 -28.59 17.07
C GLU A 74 -22.41 -27.08 16.95
N LYS A 75 -22.93 -26.59 15.82
CA LYS A 75 -23.09 -25.17 15.57
C LYS A 75 -24.52 -24.77 15.92
N THR A 76 -24.67 -23.77 16.79
CA THR A 76 -25.91 -23.01 16.94
C THR A 76 -25.87 -21.77 16.04
N ALA A 77 -26.94 -20.96 16.05
CA ALA A 77 -27.04 -19.76 15.21
C ALA A 77 -25.92 -18.72 15.50
N ASP A 78 -25.38 -18.70 16.72
CA ASP A 78 -24.47 -17.64 17.17
C ASP A 78 -23.12 -18.17 17.71
N GLN A 79 -22.99 -19.47 18.03
CA GLN A 79 -21.76 -20.05 18.60
C GLN A 79 -21.60 -21.53 18.25
N ALA A 80 -20.36 -22.02 18.14
CA ALA A 80 -20.06 -23.44 18.05
C ALA A 80 -19.71 -24.02 19.43
N ARG A 81 -20.13 -25.25 19.69
CA ARG A 81 -19.66 -26.04 20.84
C ARG A 81 -19.02 -27.33 20.35
N LEU A 82 -17.97 -27.75 21.05
CA LEU A 82 -17.28 -29.00 20.78
C LEU A 82 -17.75 -30.04 21.78
N LEU A 83 -18.19 -31.20 21.31
CA LEU A 83 -18.62 -32.33 22.13
C LEU A 83 -17.69 -33.51 21.91
N ASN A 84 -17.54 -34.37 22.91
CA ASN A 84 -16.90 -35.67 22.72
C ASN A 84 -17.88 -36.68 22.08
N ALA A 85 -17.39 -37.88 21.77
CA ALA A 85 -18.16 -38.96 21.14
C ALA A 85 -19.39 -39.42 21.95
N LYS A 86 -19.49 -39.06 23.24
CA LYS A 86 -20.64 -39.34 24.11
C LYS A 86 -21.62 -38.16 24.20
N GLY A 87 -21.42 -37.11 23.40
CA GLY A 87 -22.24 -35.89 23.45
C GLY A 87 -21.98 -35.01 24.68
N LYS A 88 -20.89 -35.23 25.43
CA LYS A 88 -20.49 -34.33 26.52
C LYS A 88 -19.77 -33.14 25.93
N VAL A 89 -20.19 -31.94 26.32
CA VAL A 89 -19.54 -30.70 25.91
C VAL A 89 -18.12 -30.61 26.49
N LEU A 90 -17.16 -30.29 25.63
CA LEU A 90 -15.74 -30.12 25.91
C LEU A 90 -15.36 -28.64 25.93
N LEU A 91 -15.86 -27.87 24.96
CA LEU A 91 -15.68 -26.43 24.82
C LEU A 91 -16.97 -25.80 24.33
N GLU A 92 -17.28 -24.62 24.83
CA GLU A 92 -18.46 -23.85 24.49
C GLU A 92 -18.07 -22.49 23.94
N GLN A 93 -19.01 -21.84 23.26
CA GLN A 93 -18.87 -20.46 22.82
C GLN A 93 -17.70 -20.23 21.84
N LEU A 94 -17.47 -21.17 20.93
CA LEU A 94 -16.39 -21.08 19.94
C LEU A 94 -16.87 -20.33 18.69
N ASP A 95 -16.05 -19.41 18.18
CA ASP A 95 -16.30 -18.69 16.92
C ASP A 95 -15.65 -19.41 15.73
N GLY A 96 -14.57 -20.16 15.98
CA GLY A 96 -13.76 -20.81 14.95
C GLY A 96 -13.30 -22.20 15.36
N PHE A 97 -13.26 -23.11 14.38
CA PHE A 97 -12.73 -24.46 14.51
C PHE A 97 -11.96 -24.79 13.23
N TYR A 98 -10.64 -24.95 13.36
CA TYR A 98 -9.69 -25.09 12.24
C TYR A 98 -8.93 -26.41 12.39
N PRO A 99 -9.52 -27.54 11.93
CA PRO A 99 -8.91 -28.86 12.02
C PRO A 99 -7.86 -29.07 10.94
N GLU A 100 -6.74 -29.66 11.31
CA GLU A 100 -5.70 -30.09 10.37
C GLU A 100 -4.87 -31.20 11.06
N GLY A 101 -4.62 -32.32 10.39
CA GLY A 101 -3.98 -33.49 11.03
C GLY A 101 -4.83 -34.05 12.18
N ASP A 102 -4.26 -34.16 13.38
CA ASP A 102 -4.89 -34.66 14.61
C ASP A 102 -5.16 -33.57 15.67
N VAL A 103 -4.81 -32.31 15.39
CA VAL A 103 -5.05 -31.15 16.28
C VAL A 103 -5.88 -30.08 15.57
N ALA A 104 -6.84 -29.49 16.25
CA ALA A 104 -7.70 -28.42 15.76
C ALA A 104 -7.44 -27.18 16.60
N LEU A 105 -7.20 -26.06 15.92
CA LEU A 105 -7.17 -24.76 16.57
C LEU A 105 -8.61 -24.27 16.74
N VAL A 106 -8.90 -23.68 17.89
CA VAL A 106 -10.22 -23.18 18.25
C VAL A 106 -10.12 -21.73 18.69
N SER A 107 -11.14 -20.93 18.39
CA SER A 107 -11.17 -19.52 18.80
C SER A 107 -12.46 -19.17 19.54
N ARG A 108 -12.36 -18.24 20.48
CA ARG A 108 -13.46 -17.61 21.23
C ARG A 108 -13.11 -16.14 21.45
N GLY A 109 -13.89 -15.23 20.87
CA GLY A 109 -13.52 -13.84 20.65
C GLY A 109 -12.21 -13.73 19.86
N SER A 110 -11.31 -12.90 20.37
CA SER A 110 -9.94 -12.76 19.87
C SER A 110 -8.97 -13.81 20.44
N LEU A 111 -9.44 -14.74 21.28
CA LEU A 111 -8.60 -15.70 21.99
C LEU A 111 -8.63 -17.07 21.32
N TRP A 112 -7.52 -17.78 21.42
CA TRP A 112 -7.21 -19.03 20.73
C TRP A 112 -6.87 -20.13 21.72
N GLY A 113 -7.21 -21.36 21.34
CA GLY A 113 -6.93 -22.60 22.05
C GLY A 113 -6.71 -23.74 21.06
N ALA A 114 -6.58 -24.97 21.58
CA ALA A 114 -6.33 -26.15 20.76
C ALA A 114 -6.97 -27.41 21.37
N VAL A 115 -7.46 -28.28 20.50
CA VAL A 115 -8.08 -29.56 20.87
C VAL A 115 -7.60 -30.67 19.95
N ARG A 116 -7.38 -31.85 20.51
CA ARG A 116 -6.98 -33.04 19.76
C ARG A 116 -8.20 -33.79 19.23
N ALA A 117 -8.03 -34.57 18.16
CA ALA A 117 -9.08 -35.33 17.50
C ALA A 117 -9.82 -36.34 18.40
N ASP A 118 -9.19 -36.79 19.48
CA ASP A 118 -9.79 -37.66 20.51
C ASP A 118 -10.67 -36.90 21.52
N GLY A 119 -10.73 -35.58 21.44
CA GLY A 119 -11.49 -34.71 22.35
C GLY A 119 -10.75 -34.27 23.59
N LYS A 120 -9.45 -34.50 23.67
CA LYS A 120 -8.63 -33.89 24.69
C LYS A 120 -8.41 -32.40 24.38
N VAL A 121 -8.92 -31.52 25.23
CA VAL A 121 -8.59 -30.08 25.18
C VAL A 121 -7.13 -29.92 25.58
N LEU A 122 -6.29 -29.44 24.65
CA LEU A 122 -4.86 -29.23 24.84
C LEU A 122 -4.60 -27.84 25.43
N LEU A 123 -5.32 -26.83 24.94
CA LEU A 123 -5.26 -25.44 25.37
C LEU A 123 -6.66 -24.85 25.41
N GLN A 124 -7.02 -24.20 26.51
CA GLN A 124 -8.26 -23.43 26.58
C GLN A 124 -8.18 -22.18 25.67
N PRO A 125 -9.30 -21.68 25.12
CA PRO A 125 -9.35 -20.42 24.37
C PRO A 125 -9.12 -19.20 25.27
N GLU A 126 -7.88 -19.00 25.69
CA GLU A 126 -7.42 -17.95 26.60
C GLU A 126 -6.14 -17.24 26.12
N TYR A 127 -5.58 -17.64 24.97
CA TYR A 127 -4.33 -17.12 24.43
C TYR A 127 -4.61 -16.13 23.31
N ALA A 128 -3.87 -15.03 23.22
CA ALA A 128 -4.00 -14.10 22.08
C ALA A 128 -3.68 -14.78 20.74
N ARG A 129 -2.78 -15.78 20.75
CA ARG A 129 -2.37 -16.54 19.56
C ARG A 129 -1.97 -17.97 19.92
N VAL A 130 -2.35 -18.93 19.07
CA VAL A 130 -1.88 -20.32 19.11
C VAL A 130 -1.50 -20.76 17.70
N ASP A 131 -0.25 -21.15 17.49
CA ASP A 131 0.28 -21.60 16.20
C ASP A 131 0.85 -23.02 16.27
N ARG A 132 0.81 -23.69 15.12
CA ARG A 132 1.42 -25.00 14.94
C ARG A 132 2.85 -24.83 14.49
N MET A 133 3.77 -25.53 15.13
CA MET A 133 5.19 -25.44 14.78
C MET A 133 5.51 -26.43 13.65
N GLU A 134 5.73 -25.93 12.44
CA GLU A 134 5.99 -26.72 11.23
C GLU A 134 7.10 -27.77 11.47
N GLY A 135 6.86 -29.01 11.06
CA GLY A 135 7.82 -30.12 11.22
C GLY A 135 7.91 -30.70 12.64
N THR A 136 7.06 -30.28 13.58
CA THR A 136 6.99 -30.81 14.95
C THR A 136 5.55 -31.12 15.37
N SER A 137 5.36 -31.79 16.51
CA SER A 137 4.04 -31.99 17.13
C SER A 137 3.71 -30.95 18.22
N LEU A 138 4.47 -29.85 18.28
CA LEU A 138 4.35 -28.82 19.30
C LEU A 138 3.44 -27.68 18.84
N LEU A 139 2.77 -27.06 19.81
CA LEU A 139 2.00 -25.83 19.64
C LEU A 139 2.69 -24.69 20.36
N GLN A 140 2.83 -23.53 19.72
CA GLN A 140 3.22 -22.29 20.35
C GLN A 140 1.97 -21.56 20.83
N ALA A 141 1.94 -21.18 22.10
CA ALA A 141 0.83 -20.42 22.68
C ALA A 141 1.37 -19.12 23.28
N CYS A 142 0.73 -18.00 22.94
CA CYS A 142 1.13 -16.65 23.33
C CYS A 142 0.00 -15.93 24.08
N ARG A 143 0.29 -15.36 25.24
CA ARG A 143 -0.71 -14.61 26.04
C ARG A 143 -0.93 -13.19 25.54
N GLU A 144 0.12 -12.58 25.00
CA GLU A 144 0.14 -11.21 24.45
C GLU A 144 0.87 -11.23 23.10
N ASP A 145 0.80 -10.14 22.31
CA ASP A 145 1.37 -10.04 20.96
C ASP A 145 2.90 -10.24 20.96
N ASN A 146 3.32 -11.50 20.86
CA ASN A 146 4.71 -11.99 20.76
C ASN A 146 5.63 -11.77 22.00
N GLU A 147 5.12 -11.27 23.11
CA GLU A 147 5.95 -10.95 24.30
C GLU A 147 5.98 -12.05 25.37
N SER A 148 4.96 -12.91 25.44
CA SER A 148 4.88 -13.97 26.45
C SER A 148 4.32 -15.26 25.87
N CYS A 149 5.22 -16.09 25.35
CA CYS A 149 4.85 -17.36 24.72
C CYS A 149 5.52 -18.58 25.38
N GLY A 150 4.95 -19.76 25.11
CA GLY A 150 5.40 -21.06 25.58
C GLY A 150 5.10 -22.16 24.57
N LEU A 151 5.62 -23.37 24.81
CA LEU A 151 5.36 -24.53 23.96
C LEU A 151 4.57 -25.59 24.71
N VAL A 152 3.62 -26.19 24.01
CA VAL A 152 2.76 -27.24 24.52
C VAL A 152 2.86 -28.45 23.59
N ASP A 153 3.00 -29.65 24.18
CA ASP A 153 3.07 -30.89 23.39
C ASP A 153 1.68 -31.35 22.91
N HIS A 154 1.68 -32.40 22.07
CA HIS A 154 0.47 -33.08 21.60
C HIS A 154 -0.42 -33.68 22.70
N ASN A 155 0.01 -33.65 23.97
CA ASN A 155 -0.76 -34.08 25.14
C ASN A 155 -1.26 -32.91 26.00
N GLY A 156 -1.03 -31.65 25.61
CA GLY A 156 -1.43 -30.49 26.38
C GLY A 156 -0.49 -30.21 27.56
N LYS A 157 0.66 -30.87 27.64
CA LYS A 157 1.67 -30.59 28.65
C LYS A 157 2.48 -29.39 28.19
N VAL A 158 2.59 -28.38 29.05
CA VAL A 158 3.50 -27.25 28.85
C VAL A 158 4.93 -27.79 28.91
N VAL A 159 5.61 -27.80 27.77
CA VAL A 159 7.00 -28.24 27.63
C VAL A 159 7.96 -27.08 27.84
N LEU A 160 7.53 -25.87 27.46
CA LEU A 160 8.20 -24.62 27.79
C LEU A 160 7.21 -23.61 28.39
N PRO A 161 7.56 -22.96 29.51
CA PRO A 161 6.64 -22.09 30.24
C PRO A 161 6.22 -20.88 29.40
N LEU A 162 5.00 -20.40 29.63
CA LEU A 162 4.38 -19.23 29.00
C LEU A 162 4.91 -17.91 29.58
N GLN A 163 6.23 -17.78 29.65
CA GLN A 163 6.94 -16.64 30.26
C GLN A 163 8.23 -16.30 29.50
N ASN A 164 8.39 -16.79 28.27
CA ASN A 164 9.58 -16.51 27.46
C ASN A 164 9.32 -15.26 26.62
N GLU A 165 10.30 -14.36 26.63
CA GLU A 165 10.25 -13.03 26.02
C GLU A 165 10.54 -13.08 24.51
N ARG A 166 11.38 -14.04 24.05
CA ARG A 166 11.73 -14.19 22.62
C ARG A 166 11.91 -15.65 22.20
N PHE A 167 11.25 -16.01 21.11
CA PHE A 167 11.47 -17.25 20.34
C PHE A 167 12.17 -16.90 19.03
N ALA A 168 13.47 -17.15 18.92
CA ALA A 168 14.18 -16.99 17.67
C ALA A 168 14.01 -18.26 16.82
N VAL A 169 12.81 -18.46 16.26
CA VAL A 169 12.52 -19.54 15.29
C VAL A 169 12.54 -18.93 13.89
N PHE A 170 13.73 -18.74 13.34
CA PHE A 170 13.90 -18.21 11.98
C PHE A 170 13.58 -19.28 10.91
N ASP A 171 13.72 -20.56 11.26
CA ASP A 171 13.38 -21.71 10.44
C ASP A 171 13.01 -22.88 11.36
N ALA A 172 11.74 -23.28 11.40
CA ALA A 172 11.27 -24.35 12.28
C ALA A 172 11.94 -25.71 11.98
N LYS A 173 12.55 -25.88 10.80
CA LYS A 173 13.25 -27.11 10.40
C LYS A 173 14.67 -27.21 10.98
N ARG A 174 15.28 -26.09 11.36
CA ARG A 174 16.62 -26.05 11.97
C ARG A 174 16.49 -26.21 13.48
N THR A 175 17.06 -27.29 14.02
CA THR A 175 17.05 -27.62 15.45
C THR A 175 18.48 -27.79 15.94
N PRO A 176 18.83 -27.37 17.16
CA PRO A 176 17.96 -26.86 18.23
C PRO A 176 17.52 -25.40 18.02
N TRP A 177 16.46 -24.99 18.71
CA TRP A 177 15.94 -23.61 18.73
C TRP A 177 16.59 -22.79 19.83
N SER A 178 16.81 -21.50 19.57
CA SER A 178 17.30 -20.55 20.58
C SER A 178 16.13 -19.91 21.33
N ILE A 179 16.12 -20.05 22.67
CA ILE A 179 15.00 -19.61 23.52
C ILE A 179 15.51 -18.70 24.63
N THR A 180 14.99 -17.47 24.69
CA THR A 180 15.46 -16.42 25.61
C THR A 180 14.38 -16.02 26.63
N ARG A 181 14.80 -15.87 27.89
CA ARG A 181 14.01 -15.39 29.03
C ARG A 181 14.92 -14.65 29.99
N GLN A 182 14.53 -13.44 30.42
CA GLN A 182 15.32 -12.64 31.38
C GLN A 182 16.79 -12.48 30.95
N ASP A 183 17.02 -12.16 29.67
CA ASP A 183 18.35 -12.04 29.05
C ASP A 183 19.23 -13.32 29.11
N ARG A 184 18.64 -14.48 29.40
CA ARG A 184 19.31 -15.79 29.37
C ARG A 184 18.74 -16.65 28.27
N THR A 185 19.62 -17.29 27.53
CA THR A 185 19.32 -18.03 26.32
C THR A 185 19.76 -19.50 26.48
N GLY A 186 18.93 -20.42 25.99
CA GLY A 186 19.20 -21.86 25.95
C GLY A 186 18.91 -22.44 24.57
N ALA A 187 19.49 -23.61 24.27
CA ALA A 187 19.26 -24.35 23.04
C ALA A 187 18.29 -25.50 23.33
N TYR A 188 17.12 -25.47 22.72
CA TYR A 188 16.07 -26.45 22.95
C TYR A 188 15.85 -27.31 21.71
N ASP A 189 15.95 -28.63 21.84
CA ASP A 189 15.60 -29.56 20.78
C ASP A 189 14.09 -29.86 20.85
N PRO A 190 13.28 -29.37 19.88
CA PRO A 190 11.84 -29.58 19.88
C PRO A 190 11.43 -31.01 19.49
N LYS A 191 12.30 -31.76 18.81
CA LYS A 191 12.04 -33.16 18.43
C LYS A 191 12.28 -34.08 19.61
N ALA A 192 13.40 -33.91 20.30
CA ALA A 192 13.72 -34.65 21.52
C ALA A 192 13.01 -34.10 22.77
N GLN A 193 12.35 -32.94 22.66
CA GLN A 193 11.67 -32.22 23.73
C GLN A 193 12.53 -32.00 24.99
N ARG A 194 13.81 -31.66 24.79
CA ARG A 194 14.77 -31.43 25.88
C ARG A 194 15.70 -30.28 25.56
N TRP A 195 16.27 -29.68 26.60
CA TRP A 195 17.36 -28.73 26.43
C TRP A 195 18.61 -29.47 25.95
N ALA A 196 19.13 -29.06 24.79
CA ALA A 196 20.50 -29.38 24.39
C ALA A 196 21.46 -28.59 25.28
N LEU A 197 21.21 -27.28 25.44
CA LEU A 197 21.88 -26.43 26.42
C LEU A 197 20.84 -25.73 27.32
N PRO A 198 21.02 -25.74 28.65
CA PRO A 198 20.11 -25.05 29.56
C PRO A 198 20.07 -23.54 29.30
N GLN A 199 18.97 -22.90 29.72
CA GLN A 199 18.74 -21.45 29.55
C GLN A 199 19.56 -20.63 30.56
N GLU A 200 20.88 -20.67 30.40
CA GLU A 200 21.85 -20.04 31.30
C GLU A 200 23.00 -19.37 30.53
N TYR A 201 22.84 -19.09 29.25
CA TYR A 201 23.87 -18.43 28.46
C TYR A 201 23.44 -17.00 28.15
N ALA A 202 24.38 -16.07 28.08
CA ALA A 202 24.08 -14.71 27.66
C ALA A 202 23.74 -14.65 26.16
N GLN A 203 24.40 -15.47 25.33
CA GLN A 203 24.18 -15.51 23.88
C GLN A 203 24.41 -16.92 23.33
N LEU A 204 23.64 -17.28 22.29
CA LEU A 204 23.83 -18.49 21.49
C LEU A 204 23.89 -18.14 20.00
N ARG A 205 24.60 -18.97 19.22
CA ARG A 205 24.52 -19.01 17.75
C ARG A 205 24.37 -20.47 17.33
N ILE A 206 23.46 -20.75 16.40
CA ILE A 206 23.11 -22.13 16.00
C ILE A 206 23.16 -22.23 14.47
N GLY A 207 23.80 -23.27 13.95
CA GLY A 207 23.89 -23.53 12.51
C GLY A 207 25.01 -24.50 12.14
N GLY A 208 24.89 -25.13 10.96
CA GLY A 208 25.92 -26.03 10.41
C GLY A 208 26.26 -27.23 11.30
N GLY A 209 25.34 -27.71 12.14
CA GLY A 209 25.59 -28.80 13.08
C GLY A 209 26.17 -28.38 14.45
N PHE A 210 26.30 -27.08 14.73
CA PHE A 210 26.91 -26.56 15.95
C PHE A 210 25.99 -25.64 16.75
N VAL A 211 26.26 -25.55 18.04
CA VAL A 211 25.77 -24.53 18.96
C VAL A 211 26.97 -23.82 19.59
N LEU A 212 27.17 -22.55 19.27
CA LEU A 212 28.11 -21.69 19.99
C LEU A 212 27.39 -21.05 21.16
N ALA A 213 27.94 -21.19 22.37
CA ALA A 213 27.34 -20.65 23.58
C ALA A 213 28.31 -19.75 24.35
N ARG A 214 27.80 -18.61 24.82
CA ARG A 214 28.58 -17.62 25.57
C ARG A 214 27.98 -17.45 26.97
N PRO A 215 28.67 -17.85 28.05
CA PRO A 215 28.10 -17.79 29.41
C PRO A 215 27.78 -16.37 29.91
N ALA A 216 28.58 -15.38 29.50
CA ALA A 216 28.43 -13.97 29.82
C ALA A 216 28.86 -13.10 28.62
N LYS A 217 28.44 -11.83 28.59
CA LYS A 217 28.68 -10.90 27.46
C LYS A 217 30.16 -10.72 27.09
N ASP A 218 31.08 -10.94 28.03
CA ASP A 218 32.54 -10.81 27.83
C ASP A 218 33.29 -12.15 27.91
N ALA A 219 32.59 -13.28 28.11
CA ALA A 219 33.20 -14.61 28.18
C ALA A 219 33.62 -15.13 26.80
N ASP A 220 34.41 -16.18 26.72
CA ASP A 220 34.70 -16.84 25.45
C ASP A 220 33.52 -17.68 24.96
N TRP A 221 33.44 -17.89 23.64
CA TRP A 221 32.49 -18.82 23.04
C TRP A 221 32.94 -20.25 23.30
N GLN A 222 32.00 -21.06 23.76
CA GLN A 222 32.14 -22.50 23.90
C GLN A 222 31.42 -23.19 22.74
N VAL A 223 31.99 -24.29 22.25
CA VAL A 223 31.50 -24.98 21.05
C VAL A 223 30.86 -26.32 21.43
N PHE A 224 29.62 -26.50 21.03
CA PHE A 224 28.85 -27.72 21.26
C PHE A 224 28.30 -28.26 19.94
N ASP A 225 28.01 -29.56 19.91
CA ASP A 225 27.15 -30.16 18.88
C ASP A 225 25.68 -29.74 19.08
N GLU A 226 24.81 -30.05 18.12
CA GLU A 226 23.36 -29.80 18.21
C GLU A 226 22.68 -30.51 19.39
N GLY A 227 23.30 -31.57 19.92
CA GLY A 227 22.86 -32.28 21.12
C GLY A 227 23.31 -31.62 22.43
N GLY A 228 24.11 -30.55 22.37
CA GLY A 228 24.66 -29.84 23.52
C GLY A 228 25.89 -30.50 24.16
N LYS A 229 26.52 -31.46 23.49
CA LYS A 229 27.79 -32.03 23.98
C LYS A 229 28.95 -31.13 23.54
N PRO A 230 29.93 -30.85 24.42
CA PRO A 230 31.12 -30.13 24.02
C PRO A 230 31.83 -30.84 22.87
N VAL A 231 32.20 -30.12 21.82
CA VAL A 231 32.95 -30.70 20.70
C VAL A 231 34.36 -31.03 21.20
N PRO A 232 34.83 -32.29 21.11
CA PRO A 232 36.12 -32.69 21.65
C PRO A 232 37.28 -31.89 21.03
N GLY A 233 38.22 -31.45 21.86
CA GLY A 233 39.45 -30.81 21.38
C GLY A 233 39.32 -29.37 20.88
N VAL A 234 38.12 -28.78 20.89
CA VAL A 234 37.89 -27.39 20.50
C VAL A 234 37.92 -26.49 21.75
N PRO A 235 38.91 -25.60 21.91
CA PRO A 235 39.00 -24.72 23.07
C PRO A 235 37.94 -23.62 23.03
N ALA A 236 37.62 -23.03 24.19
CA ALA A 236 36.83 -21.80 24.22
C ALA A 236 37.66 -20.62 23.69
N ALA A 237 37.07 -19.78 22.83
CA ALA A 237 37.73 -18.61 22.26
C ALA A 237 36.75 -17.46 21.97
N SER A 238 37.26 -16.24 21.95
CA SER A 238 36.43 -15.02 21.80
C SER A 238 35.85 -14.81 20.39
N ASP A 239 36.39 -15.48 19.38
CA ASP A 239 36.22 -15.19 17.96
C ASP A 239 35.58 -16.33 17.15
N TRP A 240 35.09 -17.39 17.81
CA TRP A 240 34.37 -18.46 17.12
C TRP A 240 33.15 -17.93 16.36
N THR A 241 33.03 -18.36 15.10
CA THR A 241 31.88 -18.13 14.25
C THR A 241 31.46 -19.41 13.53
N LEU A 242 30.25 -19.38 12.97
CA LEU A 242 29.67 -20.49 12.23
C LEU A 242 29.88 -20.29 10.74
N TRP A 243 30.35 -21.34 10.07
CA TRP A 243 30.31 -21.45 8.63
C TRP A 243 29.30 -22.55 8.27
N ALA A 244 28.04 -22.14 8.12
CA ALA A 244 26.91 -23.07 8.06
C ALA A 244 26.93 -23.92 6.79
N GLU A 245 27.21 -23.32 5.63
CA GLU A 245 27.28 -23.99 4.33
C GLU A 245 28.43 -24.99 4.24
N GLY A 246 29.54 -24.72 4.93
CA GLY A 246 30.66 -25.64 5.05
C GLY A 246 30.49 -26.68 6.15
N GLU A 247 29.45 -26.56 6.98
CA GLU A 247 29.24 -27.36 8.21
C GLU A 247 30.50 -27.35 9.10
N ARG A 248 31.02 -26.15 9.38
CA ARG A 248 32.22 -25.94 10.22
C ARG A 248 32.00 -24.87 11.28
N VAL A 249 32.78 -24.98 12.35
CA VAL A 249 33.10 -23.86 13.23
C VAL A 249 34.48 -23.32 12.86
N VAL A 250 34.60 -22.00 12.78
CA VAL A 250 35.82 -21.32 12.32
C VAL A 250 36.20 -20.17 13.23
N GLY A 251 37.50 -19.94 13.39
CA GLY A 251 38.08 -18.85 14.17
C GLY A 251 39.61 -18.87 14.07
N SER A 252 40.30 -17.99 14.79
CA SER A 252 41.78 -17.93 14.82
C SER A 252 42.44 -19.22 15.28
N GLN A 253 41.71 -20.05 16.04
CA GLN A 253 42.19 -21.35 16.51
C GLN A 253 42.06 -22.47 15.46
N GLY A 254 41.50 -22.19 14.28
CA GLY A 254 41.42 -23.13 13.16
C GLY A 254 40.00 -23.39 12.68
N VAL A 255 39.84 -24.51 11.95
CA VAL A 255 38.57 -24.96 11.36
C VAL A 255 38.31 -26.37 11.87
N PHE A 256 37.15 -26.59 12.48
CA PHE A 256 36.78 -27.86 13.09
C PHE A 256 35.44 -28.37 12.59
N ASP A 257 35.32 -29.69 12.50
CA ASP A 257 34.04 -30.36 12.29
C ASP A 257 33.37 -30.75 13.62
N THR A 258 32.18 -31.34 13.54
CA THR A 258 31.37 -31.74 14.71
C THR A 258 31.98 -32.89 15.50
N GLU A 259 32.92 -33.65 14.92
CA GLU A 259 33.68 -34.69 15.60
C GLU A 259 34.92 -34.14 16.34
N GLY A 260 35.21 -32.84 16.17
CA GLY A 260 36.38 -32.19 16.76
C GLY A 260 37.67 -32.37 15.96
N ARG A 261 37.59 -32.85 14.72
CA ARG A 261 38.78 -32.94 13.86
C ARG A 261 39.16 -31.55 13.35
N ALA A 262 40.42 -31.19 13.54
CA ALA A 262 40.99 -29.95 13.02
C ALA A 262 41.34 -30.12 11.53
N TRP A 263 40.61 -29.43 10.65
CA TRP A 263 40.88 -29.36 9.21
C TRP A 263 41.90 -28.27 8.87
N VAL A 264 41.94 -27.21 9.68
CA VAL A 264 42.98 -26.19 9.64
C VAL A 264 43.58 -26.07 11.03
N SER A 265 44.90 -26.17 11.13
CA SER A 265 45.61 -26.08 12.41
C SER A 265 45.60 -24.65 12.97
N PRO A 266 45.58 -24.49 14.31
CA PRO A 266 45.68 -23.19 14.96
C PRO A 266 46.89 -22.39 14.47
N GLY A 267 46.70 -21.09 14.26
CA GLY A 267 47.79 -20.17 13.87
C GLY A 267 48.22 -20.25 12.41
N LYS A 268 47.62 -21.11 11.56
CA LYS A 268 47.86 -21.08 10.11
C LYS A 268 47.38 -19.76 9.48
N TYR A 269 46.25 -19.24 9.96
CA TYR A 269 45.65 -17.99 9.51
C TYR A 269 45.30 -17.12 10.72
N SER A 270 45.42 -15.80 10.58
CA SER A 270 45.08 -14.85 11.65
C SER A 270 43.57 -14.67 11.81
N GLU A 271 42.82 -14.84 10.72
CA GLU A 271 41.36 -14.74 10.68
C GLU A 271 40.79 -15.75 9.67
N ILE A 272 39.62 -16.32 9.99
CA ILE A 272 38.87 -17.23 9.13
C ILE A 272 37.39 -16.88 9.23
N SER A 273 36.73 -16.65 8.10
CA SER A 273 35.31 -16.32 8.05
C SER A 273 34.61 -17.07 6.91
N GLY A 274 33.45 -17.67 7.21
CA GLY A 274 32.66 -18.39 6.20
C GLY A 274 32.09 -17.45 5.13
N LEU A 275 32.12 -17.90 3.87
CA LEU A 275 31.70 -17.14 2.70
C LEU A 275 31.07 -18.08 1.65
N GLY A 276 29.78 -18.38 1.82
CA GLY A 276 29.06 -19.32 0.96
C GLY A 276 29.74 -20.70 0.98
N GLN A 277 30.10 -21.24 -0.18
CA GLN A 277 30.75 -22.56 -0.30
C GLN A 277 32.26 -22.56 -0.01
N SER A 278 32.84 -21.45 0.42
CA SER A 278 34.26 -21.34 0.80
C SER A 278 34.41 -20.48 2.06
N ALA A 279 35.62 -20.37 2.59
CA ALA A 279 35.94 -19.47 3.69
C ALA A 279 37.05 -18.50 3.29
N LEU A 280 36.85 -17.23 3.63
CA LEU A 280 37.86 -16.18 3.57
C LEU A 280 38.88 -16.42 4.68
N VAL A 281 40.17 -16.42 4.33
CA VAL A 281 41.27 -16.56 5.28
C VAL A 281 42.23 -15.38 5.17
N GLN A 282 42.78 -14.95 6.30
CA GLN A 282 43.85 -13.95 6.34
C GLN A 282 45.17 -14.61 6.72
N GLY A 283 46.14 -14.58 5.81
CA GLY A 283 47.52 -15.00 6.04
C GLY A 283 48.46 -13.80 6.20
N GLU A 284 49.77 -14.06 6.25
CA GLU A 284 50.79 -12.99 6.39
C GLU A 284 50.85 -12.06 5.17
N SER A 285 50.58 -12.59 3.98
CA SER A 285 50.67 -11.90 2.68
C SER A 285 49.36 -11.31 2.18
N GLY A 286 48.24 -11.47 2.91
CA GLY A 286 46.93 -10.94 2.50
C GLY A 286 45.79 -11.91 2.76
N PHE A 287 44.74 -11.82 1.95
CA PHE A 287 43.55 -12.66 2.00
C PHE A 287 43.57 -13.75 0.94
N GLY A 288 42.99 -14.90 1.29
CA GLY A 288 42.85 -16.09 0.44
C GLY A 288 41.52 -16.80 0.66
N LEU A 289 41.34 -17.94 -0.02
CA LEU A 289 40.14 -18.77 0.10
C LEU A 289 40.50 -20.23 0.36
N ILE A 290 39.74 -20.86 1.26
CA ILE A 290 39.81 -22.31 1.53
C ILE A 290 38.45 -22.98 1.34
N ASP A 291 38.46 -24.29 1.08
CA ASP A 291 37.25 -25.11 1.21
C ASP A 291 37.02 -25.64 2.64
N ALA A 292 35.92 -26.38 2.83
CA ALA A 292 35.53 -26.96 4.11
C ALA A 292 36.48 -28.05 4.61
N GLN A 293 37.39 -28.54 3.75
CA GLN A 293 38.47 -29.44 4.10
C GLN A 293 39.78 -28.70 4.41
N GLY A 294 39.79 -27.36 4.37
CA GLY A 294 40.96 -26.55 4.61
C GLY A 294 41.94 -26.49 3.44
N ASN A 295 41.59 -27.04 2.27
CA ASN A 295 42.42 -26.93 1.07
C ASN A 295 42.36 -25.49 0.56
N GLU A 296 43.51 -24.94 0.21
CA GLU A 296 43.60 -23.63 -0.42
C GLU A 296 43.01 -23.69 -1.82
N ARG A 297 41.87 -23.00 -2.00
CA ARG A 297 41.31 -22.69 -3.32
C ARG A 297 42.11 -21.56 -3.97
N MET A 298 42.58 -20.66 -3.13
CA MET A 298 43.49 -19.59 -3.51
C MET A 298 44.31 -19.19 -2.27
N ALA A 299 45.64 -19.26 -2.41
CA ALA A 299 46.56 -18.95 -1.33
C ALA A 299 46.45 -17.46 -0.94
N PRO A 300 46.67 -17.07 0.33
CA PRO A 300 46.58 -15.68 0.75
C PRO A 300 47.58 -14.80 0.01
N GLN A 301 47.09 -13.90 -0.85
CA GLN A 301 47.94 -13.02 -1.66
C GLN A 301 47.28 -11.69 -2.06
N TYR A 302 45.96 -11.56 -1.92
CA TYR A 302 45.25 -10.36 -2.31
C TYR A 302 45.08 -9.41 -1.12
N GLN A 303 45.09 -8.11 -1.38
CA GLN A 303 44.90 -7.11 -0.33
C GLN A 303 43.50 -7.16 0.27
N LEU A 304 42.51 -7.56 -0.53
CA LEU A 304 41.10 -7.62 -0.15
C LEU A 304 40.36 -8.64 -1.02
N ILE A 305 39.41 -9.34 -0.42
CA ILE A 305 38.43 -10.20 -1.10
C ILE A 305 37.09 -9.98 -0.42
N GLU A 306 36.04 -9.72 -1.19
CA GLU A 306 34.70 -9.53 -0.64
C GLU A 306 33.61 -9.86 -1.68
N PRO A 307 32.37 -10.12 -1.23
CA PRO A 307 31.25 -10.36 -2.13
C PRO A 307 31.02 -9.18 -3.07
N LEU A 308 30.83 -9.47 -4.36
CA LEU A 308 30.26 -8.51 -5.29
C LEU A 308 28.74 -8.46 -5.03
N GLN A 309 28.14 -7.28 -5.00
CA GLN A 309 26.76 -7.08 -4.52
C GLN A 309 25.70 -7.74 -5.43
N SER A 310 25.51 -9.05 -5.32
CA SER A 310 24.35 -9.79 -5.82
C SER A 310 24.17 -11.08 -5.02
N GLU A 311 22.93 -11.39 -4.64
CA GLU A 311 22.58 -12.73 -4.12
C GLU A 311 22.68 -13.81 -5.21
N HIS A 312 22.88 -13.38 -6.47
CA HIS A 312 23.07 -14.24 -7.62
C HIS A 312 24.57 -14.48 -7.84
N GLU A 313 24.94 -15.77 -7.84
CA GLU A 313 26.18 -16.34 -8.37
C GLU A 313 27.44 -16.37 -7.48
N GLY A 314 27.42 -15.77 -6.28
CA GLY A 314 28.52 -15.94 -5.30
C GLY A 314 29.88 -15.45 -5.81
N TRP A 315 29.87 -14.47 -6.72
CA TRP A 315 31.07 -13.84 -7.26
C TRP A 315 31.71 -12.91 -6.25
N LEU A 316 33.04 -12.87 -6.28
CA LEU A 316 33.87 -12.14 -5.33
C LEU A 316 34.72 -11.13 -6.09
N ARG A 317 34.78 -9.90 -5.57
CA ARG A 317 35.79 -8.95 -6.01
C ARG A 317 37.06 -9.14 -5.21
N PHE A 318 38.20 -9.05 -5.88
CA PHE A 318 39.51 -9.07 -5.24
C PHE A 318 40.35 -7.87 -5.67
N VAL A 319 41.28 -7.48 -4.81
CA VAL A 319 42.18 -6.34 -5.03
C VAL A 319 43.63 -6.77 -4.99
N GLU A 320 44.36 -6.47 -6.06
CA GLU A 320 45.81 -6.60 -6.20
C GLU A 320 46.49 -5.22 -6.16
N GLY A 321 47.79 -5.17 -5.85
CA GLY A 321 48.63 -3.97 -5.85
C GLY A 321 49.64 -3.98 -4.70
N GLU A 322 50.68 -3.14 -4.74
CA GLU A 322 51.60 -2.95 -3.60
C GLU A 322 51.23 -1.72 -2.76
N SER A 323 50.40 -0.83 -3.31
CA SER A 323 49.94 0.40 -2.66
C SER A 323 48.50 0.75 -3.05
N TRP A 324 47.90 1.73 -2.35
CA TRP A 324 46.53 2.18 -2.64
C TRP A 324 46.38 2.79 -4.05
N ASP A 325 47.43 3.41 -4.59
CA ASP A 325 47.41 4.06 -5.91
C ASP A 325 47.57 3.06 -7.06
N GLU A 326 48.19 1.91 -6.78
CA GLU A 326 48.40 0.83 -7.74
C GLU A 326 47.32 -0.25 -7.68
N ARG A 327 46.29 -0.03 -6.85
CA ARG A 327 45.25 -1.03 -6.63
C ARG A 327 44.54 -1.37 -7.94
N ARG A 328 44.36 -2.65 -8.23
CA ARG A 328 43.59 -3.14 -9.36
C ARG A 328 42.57 -4.17 -8.87
N VAL A 329 41.35 -4.02 -9.32
CA VAL A 329 40.20 -4.84 -8.96
C VAL A 329 39.98 -5.88 -10.04
N GLY A 330 39.76 -7.13 -9.63
CA GLY A 330 39.32 -8.23 -10.47
C GLY A 330 38.09 -8.93 -9.87
N VAL A 331 37.55 -9.90 -10.61
CA VAL A 331 36.40 -10.72 -10.18
C VAL A 331 36.76 -12.20 -10.29
N MET A 332 36.37 -12.97 -9.30
CA MET A 332 36.53 -14.43 -9.27
C MET A 332 35.27 -15.10 -8.74
N ASP A 333 35.14 -16.40 -8.97
CA ASP A 333 34.10 -17.19 -8.31
C ASP A 333 34.52 -17.65 -6.90
N ALA A 334 33.57 -18.25 -6.19
CA ALA A 334 33.80 -18.79 -4.85
C ALA A 334 34.87 -19.92 -4.81
N GLN A 335 35.20 -20.53 -5.95
CA GLN A 335 36.26 -21.55 -6.04
C GLN A 335 37.65 -20.94 -6.29
N GLY A 336 37.76 -19.61 -6.34
CA GLY A 336 39.01 -18.89 -6.60
C GLY A 336 39.39 -18.84 -8.08
N ARG A 337 38.50 -19.23 -9.01
CA ARG A 337 38.77 -19.09 -10.45
C ARG A 337 38.55 -17.63 -10.85
N VAL A 338 39.59 -17.00 -11.36
CA VAL A 338 39.55 -15.63 -11.86
C VAL A 338 38.64 -15.56 -13.09
N LEU A 339 37.52 -14.83 -12.97
CA LEU A 339 36.58 -14.55 -14.05
C LEU A 339 37.02 -13.31 -14.84
N LEU A 340 37.42 -12.27 -14.11
CA LEU A 340 37.97 -11.03 -14.65
C LEU A 340 39.32 -10.72 -13.97
N PRO A 341 40.43 -10.61 -14.70
CA PRO A 341 41.75 -10.35 -14.11
C PRO A 341 41.85 -8.94 -13.52
N ALA A 342 42.63 -8.73 -12.46
CA ALA A 342 42.76 -7.41 -11.84
C ALA A 342 43.37 -6.36 -12.79
N ARG A 343 42.52 -5.52 -13.41
CA ARG A 343 42.94 -4.53 -14.43
C ARG A 343 42.23 -3.18 -14.33
N TRP A 344 41.28 -3.05 -13.41
CA TRP A 344 40.40 -1.89 -13.29
C TRP A 344 40.59 -1.21 -11.94
N ASP A 345 40.32 0.09 -11.86
CA ASP A 345 40.40 0.84 -10.60
C ASP A 345 39.15 0.60 -9.72
N GLY A 346 38.05 0.18 -10.35
CA GLY A 346 36.80 -0.22 -9.72
C GLY A 346 35.94 -1.08 -10.64
N ILE A 347 35.16 -2.00 -10.07
CA ILE A 347 34.18 -2.83 -10.77
C ILE A 347 32.93 -2.93 -9.90
N ASP A 348 31.79 -2.62 -10.50
CA ASP A 348 30.45 -2.87 -9.95
C ASP A 348 29.71 -3.88 -10.85
N LEU A 349 28.81 -4.65 -10.26
CA LEU A 349 27.90 -5.54 -10.97
C LEU A 349 26.51 -4.91 -10.98
N ASP A 350 25.99 -4.63 -12.15
CA ASP A 350 24.63 -4.13 -12.31
C ASP A 350 23.75 -5.24 -12.91
N LEU A 351 22.54 -5.41 -12.37
CA LEU A 351 21.48 -6.21 -12.98
C LEU A 351 20.69 -5.29 -13.91
N ALA A 352 20.76 -5.54 -15.21
CA ALA A 352 20.09 -4.75 -16.22
C ALA A 352 18.87 -5.50 -16.74
N ASP A 353 17.67 -5.08 -16.33
CA ASP A 353 16.38 -5.62 -16.72
C ASP A 353 15.98 -5.10 -18.10
N GLY A 354 15.84 -6.00 -19.08
CA GLY A 354 15.25 -5.64 -20.37
C GLY A 354 13.80 -5.15 -20.24
N PRO A 355 13.24 -4.52 -21.30
CA PRO A 355 11.83 -4.11 -21.32
C PRO A 355 10.91 -5.28 -20.92
N ALA A 356 10.06 -5.05 -19.90
CA ALA A 356 9.15 -6.03 -19.31
C ALA A 356 9.77 -7.16 -18.44
N GLY A 357 11.01 -7.03 -17.98
CA GLY A 357 11.59 -7.90 -16.93
C GLY A 357 11.75 -9.38 -17.34
N LYS A 358 11.82 -9.67 -18.64
CA LYS A 358 11.90 -11.04 -19.18
C LYS A 358 13.32 -11.51 -19.50
N ASP A 359 14.28 -10.60 -19.64
CA ASP A 359 15.65 -10.90 -20.03
C ASP A 359 16.66 -10.05 -19.22
N SER A 360 16.68 -10.24 -17.90
CA SER A 360 17.67 -9.58 -17.05
C SER A 360 19.08 -10.09 -17.37
N GLN A 361 20.01 -9.17 -17.61
CA GLN A 361 21.39 -9.48 -17.92
C GLN A 361 22.33 -8.84 -16.90
N LEU A 362 23.33 -9.60 -16.48
CA LEU A 362 24.41 -9.09 -15.63
C LEU A 362 25.44 -8.38 -16.49
N ILE A 363 25.80 -7.17 -16.07
CA ILE A 363 26.86 -6.37 -16.69
C ILE A 363 27.84 -5.89 -15.62
N PHE A 364 29.12 -5.80 -15.99
CA PHE A 364 30.13 -5.17 -15.15
C PHE A 364 30.32 -3.73 -15.59
N ARG A 365 30.02 -2.77 -14.72
CA ARG A 365 30.43 -1.38 -14.89
C ARG A 365 31.84 -1.24 -14.34
N VAL A 366 32.75 -0.79 -15.19
CA VAL A 366 34.17 -0.75 -14.87
C VAL A 366 34.70 0.67 -14.88
N LEU A 367 35.57 0.98 -13.92
CA LEU A 367 36.30 2.24 -13.82
C LEU A 367 37.76 1.99 -14.17
N LYS A 368 38.31 2.78 -15.10
CA LYS A 368 39.73 2.75 -15.45
C LYS A 368 40.21 4.15 -15.81
N ASP A 369 41.31 4.58 -15.20
CA ASP A 369 41.92 5.89 -15.37
C ASP A 369 40.91 7.03 -15.12
N GLY A 370 40.00 6.83 -14.16
CA GLY A 370 38.92 7.77 -13.82
C GLY A 370 37.75 7.82 -14.82
N ARG A 371 37.70 6.92 -15.81
CA ARG A 371 36.64 6.84 -16.82
C ARG A 371 35.85 5.54 -16.74
N ILE A 372 34.58 5.60 -17.11
CA ILE A 372 33.63 4.50 -16.99
C ILE A 372 33.48 3.78 -18.34
N GLY A 373 33.47 2.45 -18.26
CA GLY A 373 33.17 1.51 -19.35
C GLY A 373 32.22 0.40 -18.88
N ALA A 374 31.99 -0.57 -19.75
CA ALA A 374 31.09 -1.70 -19.48
C ALA A 374 31.58 -2.99 -20.13
N LEU A 375 31.42 -4.11 -19.43
CA LEU A 375 31.63 -5.47 -19.94
C LEU A 375 30.36 -6.29 -19.73
N ASP A 376 30.12 -7.30 -20.57
CA ASP A 376 29.12 -8.31 -20.25
C ASP A 376 29.61 -9.28 -19.16
N ALA A 377 28.72 -10.13 -18.66
CA ALA A 377 29.03 -11.17 -17.68
C ALA A 377 30.16 -12.13 -18.09
N GLY A 378 30.42 -12.28 -19.39
CA GLY A 378 31.53 -13.08 -19.92
C GLY A 378 32.86 -12.30 -20.02
N GLY A 379 32.87 -11.02 -19.65
CA GLY A 379 34.03 -10.14 -19.73
C GLY A 379 34.30 -9.53 -21.10
N ARG A 380 33.38 -9.68 -22.07
CA ARG A 380 33.50 -9.03 -23.37
C ARG A 380 33.19 -7.54 -23.21
N GLU A 381 34.05 -6.71 -23.80
CA GLU A 381 33.89 -5.26 -23.78
C GLU A 381 32.64 -4.82 -24.57
N LEU A 382 31.73 -4.16 -23.88
CA LEU A 382 30.55 -3.49 -24.46
C LEU A 382 30.87 -2.01 -24.72
N PHE A 383 31.53 -1.38 -23.75
CA PHE A 383 32.12 -0.05 -23.90
C PHE A 383 33.52 -0.01 -23.27
N PRO A 384 34.53 0.52 -23.99
CA PRO A 384 35.80 0.85 -23.34
C PRO A 384 35.57 1.92 -22.27
N ALA A 385 36.47 1.98 -21.29
CA ALA A 385 36.47 3.03 -20.26
C ALA A 385 36.73 4.39 -20.91
N LYS A 386 35.66 5.10 -21.27
CA LYS A 386 35.73 6.35 -22.02
C LYS A 386 34.86 7.45 -21.45
N PHE A 387 33.77 7.14 -20.77
CA PHE A 387 32.81 8.14 -20.30
C PHE A 387 33.29 8.78 -19.00
N GLU A 388 33.13 10.09 -18.85
CA GLU A 388 33.40 10.79 -17.59
C GLU A 388 32.34 10.49 -16.53
N SER A 389 31.08 10.31 -16.95
CA SER A 389 30.00 9.82 -16.09
C SER A 389 29.09 8.85 -16.84
N ALA A 390 28.52 7.89 -16.10
CA ALA A 390 27.50 6.97 -16.57
C ALA A 390 26.59 6.64 -15.40
N SER A 391 25.28 6.85 -15.55
CA SER A 391 24.30 6.56 -14.50
C SER A 391 23.05 5.93 -15.12
N PRO A 392 22.49 4.87 -14.52
CA PRO A 392 21.27 4.26 -15.02
C PRO A 392 20.12 5.25 -14.92
N LEU A 393 19.21 5.22 -15.91
CA LEU A 393 18.04 6.11 -15.94
C LEU A 393 17.03 5.79 -14.82
N ASP A 394 16.86 4.50 -14.51
CA ASP A 394 16.06 4.01 -13.40
C ASP A 394 16.73 2.76 -12.81
N TYR A 395 16.30 2.34 -11.61
CA TYR A 395 16.78 1.13 -10.96
C TYR A 395 16.55 -0.10 -11.85
N GLY A 396 17.63 -0.80 -12.20
CA GLY A 396 17.59 -1.96 -13.09
C GLY A 396 17.54 -1.62 -14.58
N SER A 397 17.59 -0.34 -14.99
CA SER A 397 17.54 0.02 -16.41
C SER A 397 18.79 -0.44 -17.19
N VAL A 398 18.57 -0.92 -18.42
CA VAL A 398 19.65 -1.15 -19.41
C VAL A 398 20.20 0.16 -20.00
N LEU A 399 19.43 1.25 -19.90
CA LEU A 399 19.76 2.55 -20.47
C LEU A 399 20.44 3.45 -19.43
N TYR A 400 21.61 3.94 -19.79
CA TYR A 400 22.45 4.80 -18.97
C TYR A 400 22.56 6.17 -19.61
N GLN A 401 22.29 7.22 -18.84
CA GLN A 401 22.71 8.55 -19.20
C GLN A 401 24.23 8.65 -19.03
N VAL A 402 24.93 9.05 -20.08
CA VAL A 402 26.38 9.17 -20.12
C VAL A 402 26.81 10.58 -20.50
N SER A 403 27.99 11.00 -20.02
CA SER A 403 28.59 12.29 -20.40
C SER A 403 30.04 12.16 -20.82
N GLU A 404 30.43 13.06 -21.72
CA GLU A 404 31.82 13.34 -22.10
C GLU A 404 31.96 14.86 -22.28
N GLY A 405 32.70 15.51 -21.39
CA GLY A 405 32.71 16.97 -21.27
C GLY A 405 31.30 17.52 -21.04
N GLU A 406 30.97 18.60 -21.75
CA GLU A 406 29.65 19.24 -21.68
C GLU A 406 28.57 18.53 -22.52
N ARG A 407 28.88 17.36 -23.11
CA ARG A 407 27.97 16.63 -23.97
C ARG A 407 27.39 15.42 -23.25
N THR A 408 26.11 15.19 -23.48
CA THR A 408 25.33 14.11 -22.87
C THR A 408 24.67 13.25 -23.94
N GLY A 409 24.42 11.98 -23.59
CA GLY A 409 23.74 11.00 -24.41
C GLY A 409 23.13 9.89 -23.54
N VAL A 410 22.51 8.91 -24.18
CA VAL A 410 21.95 7.72 -23.55
C VAL A 410 22.45 6.49 -24.29
N CYS A 411 23.03 5.56 -23.55
CA CYS A 411 23.57 4.32 -24.08
C CYS A 411 22.98 3.10 -23.39
N ASP A 412 22.75 2.06 -24.18
CA ASP A 412 22.35 0.75 -23.73
C ASP A 412 23.62 -0.04 -23.36
N PHE A 413 23.78 -0.27 -22.06
CA PHE A 413 24.94 -0.94 -21.49
C PHE A 413 24.87 -2.47 -21.60
N THR A 414 23.81 -3.04 -22.18
CA THR A 414 23.72 -4.47 -22.53
C THR A 414 24.10 -4.72 -23.99
N THR A 415 23.80 -3.78 -24.89
CA THR A 415 24.08 -3.93 -26.33
C THR A 415 25.35 -3.21 -26.80
N GLY A 416 25.92 -2.31 -26.00
CA GLY A 416 27.09 -1.51 -26.39
C GLY A 416 26.75 -0.42 -27.42
N LYS A 417 25.49 0.01 -27.49
CA LYS A 417 25.00 1.01 -28.44
C LYS A 417 24.52 2.27 -27.74
N CYS A 418 24.58 3.40 -28.41
CA CYS A 418 24.06 4.67 -27.90
C CYS A 418 22.87 5.15 -28.74
N PRO A 419 21.62 4.79 -28.38
CA PRO A 419 20.45 5.30 -29.08
C PRO A 419 20.42 6.83 -29.15
N VAL A 420 20.75 7.50 -28.06
CA VAL A 420 20.95 8.96 -28.05
C VAL A 420 22.46 9.23 -28.01
N PRO A 421 23.10 9.61 -29.13
CA PRO A 421 24.55 9.79 -29.17
C PRO A 421 25.03 10.90 -28.23
N VAL A 422 26.24 10.74 -27.68
CA VAL A 422 26.88 11.72 -26.77
C VAL A 422 27.32 12.97 -27.52
N ARG A 423 26.36 13.85 -27.83
CA ARG A 423 26.60 15.10 -28.57
C ARG A 423 25.65 16.23 -28.18
N PHE A 424 24.65 15.96 -27.36
CA PHE A 424 23.64 16.94 -26.98
C PHE A 424 24.12 17.73 -25.78
N ASP A 425 23.73 19.00 -25.67
CA ASP A 425 24.06 19.81 -24.51
C ASP A 425 23.35 19.25 -23.27
N ARG A 426 22.09 18.81 -23.43
CA ARG A 426 21.32 18.11 -22.39
C ARG A 426 20.39 17.07 -22.99
N VAL A 427 20.22 15.97 -22.26
CA VAL A 427 19.23 14.92 -22.50
C VAL A 427 18.44 14.68 -21.22
N PHE A 428 17.11 14.63 -21.33
CA PHE A 428 16.20 14.31 -20.22
C PHE A 428 15.25 13.21 -20.67
N GLU A 429 15.01 12.22 -19.83
CA GLU A 429 13.97 11.22 -20.06
C GLU A 429 12.59 11.79 -19.67
N TYR A 430 11.58 11.43 -20.45
CA TYR A 430 10.18 11.66 -20.14
C TYR A 430 9.60 10.44 -19.41
N ASP A 431 9.44 10.56 -18.09
CA ASP A 431 8.85 9.53 -17.21
C ASP A 431 7.32 9.58 -17.27
N GLY A 432 6.74 9.12 -18.39
CA GLY A 432 5.29 9.12 -18.56
C GLY A 432 4.70 8.35 -19.74
N GLY A 433 5.54 7.72 -20.57
CA GLY A 433 5.14 6.98 -21.77
C GLY A 433 5.07 5.46 -21.60
N GLN A 434 4.50 4.77 -22.59
CA GLN A 434 4.60 3.29 -22.68
C GLN A 434 6.03 2.83 -23.01
N GLU A 435 6.80 3.68 -23.69
CA GLU A 435 8.17 3.44 -24.15
C GLU A 435 9.04 4.67 -23.88
N PRO A 436 10.35 4.51 -23.67
CA PRO A 436 11.22 5.64 -23.32
C PRO A 436 11.23 6.70 -24.42
N LEU A 437 11.20 7.96 -23.99
CA LEU A 437 11.18 9.15 -24.84
C LEU A 437 12.11 10.19 -24.24
N PHE A 438 12.97 10.79 -25.06
CA PHE A 438 14.02 11.69 -24.62
C PHE A 438 13.81 13.09 -25.17
N VAL A 439 13.80 14.10 -24.29
CA VAL A 439 13.92 15.50 -24.65
C VAL A 439 15.40 15.83 -24.80
N VAL A 440 15.81 16.21 -26.01
CA VAL A 440 17.20 16.52 -26.34
C VAL A 440 17.36 18.00 -26.66
N SER A 441 18.51 18.58 -26.32
CA SER A 441 18.86 19.96 -26.67
C SER A 441 20.25 20.07 -27.30
N LEU A 442 20.36 20.91 -28.33
CA LEU A 442 21.59 21.22 -29.04
C LEU A 442 21.55 22.67 -29.51
N ASP A 443 22.56 23.46 -29.17
CA ASP A 443 22.72 24.88 -29.53
C ASP A 443 21.48 25.72 -29.18
N GLY A 444 20.89 25.45 -28.01
CA GLY A 444 19.70 26.14 -27.51
C GLY A 444 18.38 25.75 -28.19
N ARG A 445 18.38 24.73 -29.06
CA ARG A 445 17.19 24.20 -29.72
C ARG A 445 16.83 22.83 -29.15
N TYR A 446 15.54 22.57 -28.98
CA TYR A 446 15.00 21.35 -28.39
C TYR A 446 14.28 20.49 -29.44
N GLY A 447 14.31 19.18 -29.21
CA GLY A 447 13.62 18.15 -29.99
C GLY A 447 13.35 16.92 -29.13
N LEU A 448 12.74 15.90 -29.73
CA LEU A 448 12.33 14.66 -29.06
C LEU A 448 12.89 13.45 -29.83
N MET A 449 13.42 12.47 -29.12
CA MET A 449 13.98 11.23 -29.68
C MET A 449 13.46 10.00 -28.94
N ASP A 450 13.25 8.88 -29.65
CA ASP A 450 12.83 7.62 -29.04
C ASP A 450 14.02 6.78 -28.52
N ALA A 451 13.71 5.66 -27.86
CA ALA A 451 14.68 4.69 -27.35
C ALA A 451 15.50 3.96 -28.43
N GLN A 452 15.11 4.07 -29.70
CA GLN A 452 15.83 3.52 -30.85
C GLN A 452 16.74 4.58 -31.49
N GLY A 453 16.70 5.83 -31.03
CA GLY A 453 17.50 6.94 -31.53
C GLY A 453 16.89 7.67 -32.72
N ASN A 454 15.63 7.41 -33.06
CA ASN A 454 14.94 8.15 -34.12
C ASN A 454 14.46 9.50 -33.58
N ALA A 455 14.57 10.54 -34.42
CA ALA A 455 13.99 11.84 -34.10
C ALA A 455 12.45 11.77 -34.25
N VAL A 456 11.73 11.84 -33.13
CA VAL A 456 10.27 12.00 -33.11
C VAL A 456 9.90 13.42 -33.53
N THR A 457 10.71 14.42 -33.12
CA THR A 457 10.62 15.79 -33.62
C THR A 457 12.02 16.36 -33.90
N PRO A 458 12.16 17.27 -34.88
CA PRO A 458 13.45 17.92 -35.14
C PRO A 458 13.83 18.90 -34.03
N LEU A 459 15.13 19.20 -33.91
CA LEU A 459 15.70 20.23 -33.02
C LEU A 459 15.32 21.65 -33.49
N LYS A 460 14.06 22.05 -33.28
CA LYS A 460 13.53 23.33 -33.77
C LYS A 460 12.72 24.12 -32.75
N TYR A 461 12.59 23.64 -31.53
CA TYR A 461 11.83 24.35 -30.51
C TYR A 461 12.75 25.22 -29.67
N GLU A 462 12.29 26.41 -29.29
CA GLU A 462 13.00 27.29 -28.34
C GLU A 462 12.89 26.74 -26.91
N LYS A 463 11.79 26.03 -26.63
CA LYS A 463 11.53 25.35 -25.36
C LYS A 463 10.58 24.17 -25.58
N VAL A 464 10.80 23.09 -24.84
CA VAL A 464 9.87 21.96 -24.68
C VAL A 464 9.60 21.84 -23.18
N GLU A 465 8.34 21.89 -22.79
CA GLU A 465 7.89 21.78 -21.40
C GLU A 465 6.90 20.63 -21.30
N GLU A 466 7.07 19.77 -20.31
CA GLU A 466 6.06 18.77 -19.97
C GLU A 466 4.77 19.46 -19.48
N SER A 467 3.61 18.92 -19.83
CA SER A 467 2.33 19.41 -19.31
C SER A 467 1.96 18.69 -18.01
N ASP A 468 1.63 19.44 -16.95
CA ASP A 468 1.33 18.93 -15.59
C ASP A 468 0.16 17.91 -15.53
N ALA A 469 -0.68 17.85 -16.57
CA ALA A 469 -1.75 16.86 -16.72
C ALA A 469 -1.32 15.61 -17.52
N GLY A 470 -0.57 14.75 -16.83
CA GLY A 470 -0.82 13.31 -16.83
C GLY A 470 -0.25 12.49 -17.97
N ARG A 471 0.48 11.44 -17.56
CA ARG A 471 0.44 10.08 -18.13
C ARG A 471 -0.90 9.85 -18.83
N GLY A 472 -0.93 9.92 -20.16
CA GLY A 472 -2.15 9.64 -20.90
C GLY A 472 -2.58 8.21 -20.61
N ARG A 473 -3.78 8.01 -20.05
CA ARG A 473 -4.37 6.67 -19.81
C ARG A 473 -4.42 5.79 -21.08
N ASN A 474 -4.24 6.40 -22.26
CA ASN A 474 -4.24 5.77 -23.58
C ASN A 474 -2.84 5.74 -24.27
N GLY A 475 -1.73 5.88 -23.54
CA GLY A 475 -0.38 5.71 -24.12
C GLY A 475 0.12 6.88 -24.98
N GLY A 476 -0.35 8.11 -24.72
CA GLY A 476 0.12 9.33 -25.37
C GLY A 476 0.96 10.21 -24.44
N ALA A 477 1.89 10.98 -25.00
CA ALA A 477 2.70 11.98 -24.30
C ALA A 477 2.30 13.39 -24.74
N ARG A 478 2.32 14.37 -23.83
CA ARG A 478 1.91 15.75 -24.11
C ARG A 478 2.97 16.73 -23.64
N PHE A 479 3.27 17.70 -24.50
CA PHE A 479 4.23 18.76 -24.25
C PHE A 479 3.64 20.10 -24.65
N THR A 480 4.11 21.17 -24.03
CA THR A 480 4.01 22.52 -24.58
C THR A 480 5.32 22.87 -25.25
N VAL A 481 5.27 23.24 -26.53
CA VAL A 481 6.45 23.66 -27.30
C VAL A 481 6.38 25.14 -27.63
N THR A 482 7.53 25.81 -27.62
CA THR A 482 7.65 27.21 -28.06
C THR A 482 8.37 27.28 -29.40
N GLU A 483 7.72 27.85 -30.40
CA GLU A 483 8.29 28.07 -31.74
C GLU A 483 7.99 29.51 -32.18
N LYS A 484 9.04 30.30 -32.41
CA LYS A 484 8.94 31.73 -32.78
C LYS A 484 8.18 32.55 -31.73
N GLY A 485 8.47 32.32 -30.45
CA GLY A 485 7.81 32.97 -29.32
C GLY A 485 6.35 32.56 -29.07
N LYS A 486 5.77 31.66 -29.89
CA LYS A 486 4.40 31.18 -29.72
C LYS A 486 4.40 29.81 -29.06
N ARG A 487 3.65 29.68 -27.96
CA ARG A 487 3.42 28.41 -27.26
C ARG A 487 2.34 27.62 -27.99
N ARG A 488 2.56 26.33 -28.19
CA ARG A 488 1.59 25.41 -28.81
C ARG A 488 1.61 24.06 -28.10
N PRO A 489 0.47 23.38 -27.99
CA PRO A 489 0.47 21.99 -27.57
C PRO A 489 1.15 21.12 -28.63
N LEU A 490 1.88 20.11 -28.17
CA LEU A 490 2.43 19.01 -28.96
C LEU A 490 1.95 17.70 -28.32
N GLN A 491 1.22 16.92 -29.09
CA GLN A 491 0.73 15.62 -28.65
C GLN A 491 1.44 14.52 -29.42
N LEU A 492 1.90 13.51 -28.69
CA LEU A 492 2.46 12.29 -29.24
C LEU A 492 1.54 11.12 -28.91
N GLN A 493 1.46 10.16 -29.83
CA GLN A 493 0.77 8.89 -29.64
C GLN A 493 1.74 7.76 -29.98
N TRP A 494 1.70 6.70 -29.18
CA TRP A 494 2.37 5.45 -29.50
C TRP A 494 1.46 4.59 -30.38
N SER A 495 1.93 4.23 -31.57
CA SER A 495 1.23 3.31 -32.48
C SER A 495 2.23 2.58 -33.36
N GLU A 496 1.94 1.33 -33.72
CA GLU A 496 2.78 0.55 -34.65
C GLU A 496 4.26 0.44 -34.25
N GLY A 497 4.56 0.52 -32.95
CA GLY A 497 5.92 0.41 -32.43
C GLY A 497 6.76 1.70 -32.54
N ALA A 498 6.13 2.86 -32.76
CA ALA A 498 6.83 4.14 -32.79
C ALA A 498 5.99 5.29 -32.19
N TRP A 499 6.70 6.35 -31.78
CA TRP A 499 6.10 7.62 -31.39
C TRP A 499 5.76 8.45 -32.63
N HIS A 500 4.52 8.96 -32.69
CA HIS A 500 4.07 9.84 -33.77
C HIS A 500 3.48 11.14 -33.21
N VAL A 501 3.77 12.26 -33.88
CA VAL A 501 3.06 13.52 -33.61
C VAL A 501 1.62 13.37 -34.05
N SER A 502 0.68 13.48 -33.11
CA SER A 502 -0.74 13.39 -33.40
C SER A 502 -1.29 14.73 -33.86
N THR A 503 -2.01 14.70 -34.99
CA THR A 503 -2.82 15.83 -35.48
C THR A 503 -4.31 15.64 -35.17
N LYS A 504 -4.68 14.57 -34.47
CA LYS A 504 -6.07 14.28 -34.16
C LYS A 504 -6.58 15.32 -33.14
N PRO A 505 -7.79 15.88 -33.33
CA PRO A 505 -8.41 16.71 -32.31
C PRO A 505 -8.60 15.89 -31.02
N VAL A 506 -8.63 16.58 -29.89
CA VAL A 506 -8.80 15.92 -28.59
C VAL A 506 -10.08 15.10 -28.61
N GLU A 507 -9.95 13.81 -28.29
CA GLU A 507 -11.10 12.90 -28.24
C GLU A 507 -12.13 13.44 -27.24
N THR A 508 -13.38 13.55 -27.67
CA THR A 508 -14.49 14.11 -26.87
C THR A 508 -14.69 13.37 -25.55
N THR A 509 -14.29 12.10 -25.48
CA THR A 509 -14.29 11.29 -24.24
C THR A 509 -13.44 11.89 -23.12
N VAL A 510 -12.40 12.66 -23.43
CA VAL A 510 -11.55 13.34 -22.42
C VAL A 510 -12.22 14.62 -21.89
N LEU A 511 -13.12 15.24 -22.68
CA LEU A 511 -13.83 16.45 -22.28
C LEU A 511 -14.89 16.18 -21.20
N HIS A 512 -15.41 14.95 -21.12
CA HIS A 512 -16.49 14.57 -20.20
C HIS A 512 -16.00 13.79 -18.98
N GLU A 513 -14.75 14.02 -18.55
CA GLU A 513 -14.24 13.47 -17.30
C GLU A 513 -15.05 13.96 -16.08
N PRO A 514 -15.20 13.15 -15.01
CA PRO A 514 -15.89 13.58 -13.81
C PRO A 514 -15.27 14.86 -13.25
N TYR A 515 -16.13 15.83 -12.92
CA TYR A 515 -15.73 17.16 -12.45
C TYR A 515 -14.84 17.92 -13.45
N ASP A 516 -15.03 17.68 -14.76
CA ASP A 516 -14.28 18.31 -15.85
C ASP A 516 -12.76 18.11 -15.79
N GLY A 517 -12.32 17.02 -15.15
CA GLY A 517 -10.89 16.74 -14.96
C GLY A 517 -10.25 17.52 -13.80
N HIS A 518 -11.03 18.26 -13.01
CA HIS A 518 -10.50 19.07 -11.91
C HIS A 518 -9.89 18.18 -10.80
N PRO A 519 -8.56 18.21 -10.55
CA PRO A 519 -7.86 17.19 -9.75
C PRO A 519 -8.37 17.07 -8.31
N MET A 520 -8.59 18.19 -7.61
CA MET A 520 -9.12 18.16 -6.24
C MET A 520 -10.57 17.67 -6.18
N ALA A 521 -11.45 18.17 -7.04
CA ALA A 521 -12.85 17.73 -7.11
C ALA A 521 -12.96 16.25 -7.50
N SER A 522 -12.14 15.76 -8.43
CA SER A 522 -12.08 14.34 -8.77
C SER A 522 -11.61 13.46 -7.60
N LEU A 523 -10.71 13.99 -6.75
CA LEU A 523 -10.21 13.29 -5.55
C LEU A 523 -11.25 13.26 -4.42
N ILE A 524 -11.77 14.41 -4.01
CA ILE A 524 -12.64 14.55 -2.84
C ILE A 524 -14.13 14.33 -3.15
N ARG A 525 -14.49 14.37 -4.43
CA ARG A 525 -15.83 14.11 -4.99
C ARG A 525 -16.95 14.90 -4.30
N PRO A 526 -16.87 16.25 -4.38
CA PRO A 526 -17.79 17.14 -3.69
C PRO A 526 -19.16 17.19 -4.38
N VAL A 527 -20.22 17.52 -3.63
CA VAL A 527 -21.55 17.75 -4.22
C VAL A 527 -21.54 19.07 -4.96
N ILE A 528 -21.74 19.05 -6.28
CA ILE A 528 -21.78 20.28 -7.08
C ILE A 528 -23.19 20.87 -7.04
N GLU A 529 -23.31 22.05 -6.42
CA GLU A 529 -24.55 22.82 -6.30
C GLU A 529 -24.84 23.62 -7.58
N ALA A 530 -23.79 24.09 -8.26
CA ALA A 530 -23.88 24.78 -9.54
C ALA A 530 -22.56 24.65 -10.30
N ARG A 531 -22.65 24.53 -11.63
CA ARG A 531 -21.51 24.51 -12.55
C ARG A 531 -21.63 25.63 -13.57
N TYR A 532 -20.56 26.40 -13.75
CA TYR A 532 -20.49 27.49 -14.73
C TYR A 532 -19.36 27.28 -15.72
N LEU A 533 -19.60 27.58 -17.00
CA LEU A 533 -18.60 27.60 -18.07
C LEU A 533 -18.46 28.99 -18.67
N PRO A 534 -17.29 29.37 -19.21
CA PRO A 534 -17.18 30.62 -19.98
C PRO A 534 -18.16 30.60 -21.15
N ALA A 535 -18.79 31.74 -21.42
CA ALA A 535 -19.84 31.83 -22.44
C ALA A 535 -19.35 31.45 -23.86
N ASP A 536 -18.06 31.63 -24.16
CA ASP A 536 -17.43 31.29 -25.43
C ASP A 536 -16.70 29.93 -25.41
N LEU A 537 -16.74 29.20 -24.29
CA LEU A 537 -16.10 27.89 -24.08
C LEU A 537 -17.07 26.92 -23.39
N ASN A 538 -18.30 26.86 -23.90
CA ASN A 538 -19.40 26.10 -23.30
C ASN A 538 -19.80 24.84 -24.09
N ASP A 539 -19.06 24.48 -25.15
CA ASP A 539 -19.27 23.27 -25.94
C ASP A 539 -17.94 22.63 -26.39
N ASP A 540 -18.01 21.34 -26.79
CA ASP A 540 -16.85 20.53 -27.16
C ASP A 540 -16.05 21.15 -28.33
N ALA A 541 -16.73 21.79 -29.29
CA ALA A 541 -16.11 22.36 -30.47
C ALA A 541 -15.34 23.65 -30.13
N ALA A 542 -15.88 24.46 -29.21
CA ALA A 542 -15.23 25.66 -28.69
C ALA A 542 -13.98 25.30 -27.88
N ILE A 543 -14.07 24.29 -26.99
CA ILE A 543 -12.91 23.82 -26.21
C ILE A 543 -11.80 23.29 -27.14
N SER A 544 -12.17 22.43 -28.08
CA SER A 544 -11.22 21.84 -29.04
C SER A 544 -10.50 22.91 -29.86
N ARG A 545 -11.24 23.94 -30.31
CA ARG A 545 -10.67 25.06 -31.07
C ARG A 545 -9.76 25.93 -30.20
N ALA A 546 -10.21 26.28 -29.00
CA ALA A 546 -9.44 27.10 -28.07
C ALA A 546 -8.12 26.42 -27.68
N TYR A 547 -8.13 25.10 -27.48
CA TYR A 547 -6.90 24.33 -27.26
C TYR A 547 -5.98 24.35 -28.49
N ALA A 548 -6.50 24.06 -29.69
CA ALA A 548 -5.71 24.06 -30.93
C ALA A 548 -5.08 25.43 -31.24
N GLU A 549 -5.75 26.52 -30.87
CA GLU A 549 -5.27 27.89 -31.00
C GLU A 549 -4.32 28.33 -29.87
N GLY A 550 -4.15 27.51 -28.83
CA GLY A 550 -3.33 27.83 -27.67
C GLY A 550 -3.97 28.84 -26.71
N ARG A 551 -5.29 29.04 -26.78
CA ARG A 551 -6.08 29.82 -25.80
C ARG A 551 -6.36 29.04 -24.51
N LEU A 552 -6.28 27.71 -24.57
CA LEU A 552 -6.28 26.82 -23.40
C LEU A 552 -4.99 25.98 -23.39
N ARG A 553 -4.46 25.71 -22.18
CA ARG A 553 -3.31 24.80 -21.98
C ARG A 553 -3.69 23.35 -22.25
N GLU A 554 -4.95 23.01 -22.01
CA GLU A 554 -5.50 21.66 -22.15
C GLU A 554 -6.91 21.75 -22.73
N ALA A 555 -7.30 20.73 -23.49
CA ALA A 555 -8.69 20.57 -23.91
C ALA A 555 -9.49 19.95 -22.76
N GLN A 556 -9.85 20.81 -21.81
CA GLN A 556 -10.73 20.51 -20.68
C GLN A 556 -11.70 21.68 -20.53
N TYR A 557 -12.87 21.41 -19.96
CA TYR A 557 -13.81 22.47 -19.62
C TYR A 557 -13.26 23.30 -18.46
N PRO A 558 -12.99 24.62 -18.63
CA PRO A 558 -12.49 25.47 -17.56
C PRO A 558 -13.63 25.91 -16.65
N SER A 559 -14.28 24.95 -15.98
CA SER A 559 -15.48 25.19 -15.20
C SER A 559 -15.21 25.81 -13.83
N ILE A 560 -16.21 26.51 -13.31
CA ILE A 560 -16.34 26.86 -11.90
C ILE A 560 -17.42 25.95 -11.32
N GLN A 561 -17.05 25.10 -10.36
CA GLN A 561 -17.94 24.15 -9.70
C GLN A 561 -18.11 24.52 -8.23
N LEU A 562 -19.30 25.00 -7.87
CA LEU A 562 -19.63 25.46 -6.51
C LEU A 562 -20.08 24.28 -5.64
N SER A 563 -19.57 24.19 -4.42
CA SER A 563 -19.91 23.14 -3.45
C SER A 563 -19.81 23.65 -2.01
N GLY A 564 -20.95 23.97 -1.40
CA GLY A 564 -20.99 24.52 -0.04
C GLY A 564 -20.08 25.74 0.11
N PRO A 565 -19.13 25.75 1.07
CA PRO A 565 -18.23 26.88 1.31
C PRO A 565 -17.00 26.92 0.36
N GLN A 566 -16.93 26.02 -0.62
CA GLN A 566 -15.80 25.94 -1.57
C GLN A 566 -16.28 26.01 -3.02
N ALA A 567 -15.38 26.45 -3.89
CA ALA A 567 -15.48 26.34 -5.32
C ALA A 567 -14.22 25.66 -5.87
N TYR A 568 -14.40 24.86 -6.91
CA TYR A 568 -13.32 24.21 -7.66
C TYR A 568 -13.27 24.83 -9.04
N ALA A 569 -12.14 25.44 -9.38
CA ALA A 569 -11.95 26.15 -10.64
C ALA A 569 -10.50 25.99 -11.09
N LEU A 570 -10.31 25.62 -12.35
CA LEU A 570 -8.99 25.39 -12.94
C LEU A 570 -8.57 26.59 -13.81
N PHE A 571 -8.43 27.77 -13.19
CA PHE A 571 -8.09 29.00 -13.91
C PHE A 571 -6.72 28.95 -14.60
N GLU A 572 -5.83 28.05 -14.17
CA GLU A 572 -4.54 27.83 -14.81
C GLU A 572 -4.63 27.28 -16.24
N LEU A 573 -5.80 26.74 -16.63
CA LEU A 573 -6.06 26.33 -18.02
C LEU A 573 -5.91 27.50 -19.01
N PHE A 574 -6.08 28.75 -18.57
CA PHE A 574 -5.87 29.93 -19.41
C PHE A 574 -4.38 30.30 -19.40
N PRO A 575 -3.66 30.22 -20.53
CA PRO A 575 -2.22 30.44 -20.56
C PRO A 575 -1.77 31.83 -20.09
N GLU A 576 -2.65 32.82 -20.26
CA GLU A 576 -2.38 34.21 -19.89
C GLU A 576 -2.96 34.63 -18.55
N ALA A 577 -3.72 33.77 -17.86
CA ALA A 577 -4.33 34.13 -16.57
C ALA A 577 -3.26 34.53 -15.54
N ASP A 578 -3.60 35.52 -14.71
CA ASP A 578 -2.70 35.96 -13.66
C ASP A 578 -2.56 34.88 -12.57
N ARG A 579 -1.33 34.67 -12.09
CA ARG A 579 -1.02 33.68 -11.04
C ARG A 579 -1.78 33.92 -9.73
N ALA A 580 -2.26 35.14 -9.47
CA ALA A 580 -3.08 35.45 -8.30
C ALA A 580 -4.39 34.61 -8.26
N ALA A 581 -4.88 34.18 -9.42
CA ALA A 581 -6.06 33.34 -9.56
C ALA A 581 -5.76 31.83 -9.53
N HIS A 582 -4.48 31.42 -9.55
CA HIS A 582 -4.11 30.00 -9.64
C HIS A 582 -4.29 29.31 -8.30
N ARG A 583 -5.46 28.69 -8.10
CA ARG A 583 -5.76 27.85 -6.94
C ARG A 583 -6.83 26.82 -7.29
N LEU A 584 -6.55 25.55 -7.02
CA LEU A 584 -7.47 24.43 -7.27
C LEU A 584 -8.74 24.47 -6.40
N SER A 585 -8.74 25.23 -5.31
CA SER A 585 -9.92 25.39 -4.47
C SER A 585 -9.95 26.79 -3.90
N LEU A 586 -11.11 27.42 -4.00
CA LEU A 586 -11.35 28.81 -3.64
C LEU A 586 -12.49 28.87 -2.63
N PRO A 587 -12.36 29.59 -1.50
CA PRO A 587 -13.49 29.84 -0.62
C PRO A 587 -14.64 30.51 -1.37
N HIS A 588 -15.83 29.95 -1.23
CA HIS A 588 -17.05 30.41 -1.89
C HIS A 588 -17.96 31.13 -0.88
N CYS A 589 -18.20 32.41 -1.14
CA CYS A 589 -19.09 33.26 -0.36
C CYS A 589 -20.41 33.48 -1.11
N ARG A 590 -21.53 33.07 -0.51
CA ARG A 590 -22.86 33.28 -1.09
C ARG A 590 -23.30 34.73 -0.97
N GLN A 591 -23.92 35.27 -2.01
CA GLN A 591 -24.49 36.62 -2.03
C GLN A 591 -25.95 36.58 -2.53
N PRO A 592 -26.81 37.56 -2.16
CA PRO A 592 -28.20 37.57 -2.62
C PRO A 592 -28.36 37.67 -4.15
N ASP A 593 -27.39 38.30 -4.82
CA ASP A 593 -27.35 38.62 -6.24
C ASP A 593 -26.24 37.85 -6.99
N GLY A 594 -25.72 36.77 -6.40
CA GLY A 594 -24.70 35.92 -7.03
C GLY A 594 -23.75 35.29 -6.00
N PHE A 595 -22.45 35.34 -6.28
CA PHE A 595 -21.45 34.76 -5.39
C PHE A 595 -20.08 35.42 -5.54
N ARG A 596 -19.21 35.22 -4.55
CA ARG A 596 -17.83 35.69 -4.56
C ARG A 596 -16.86 34.53 -4.31
N LEU A 597 -15.79 34.47 -5.09
CA LEU A 597 -14.69 33.52 -4.89
C LEU A 597 -13.46 34.26 -4.38
N LEU A 598 -12.96 33.90 -3.19
CA LEU A 598 -11.82 34.58 -2.59
C LEU A 598 -10.50 34.11 -3.21
N ILE A 599 -9.63 35.05 -3.58
CA ILE A 599 -8.33 34.79 -4.22
C ILE A 599 -7.17 35.26 -3.31
N GLY A 600 -5.98 34.69 -3.49
CA GLY A 600 -4.79 35.01 -2.70
C GLY A 600 -4.42 33.96 -1.64
N ARG A 601 -3.14 33.96 -1.22
CA ARG A 601 -2.52 32.88 -0.41
C ARG A 601 -3.12 32.70 1.00
N ALA A 602 -3.67 33.75 1.59
CA ALA A 602 -4.21 33.72 2.96
C ALA A 602 -5.75 33.70 3.03
N ALA A 603 -6.43 33.57 1.88
CA ALA A 603 -7.89 33.57 1.85
C ALA A 603 -8.48 32.28 2.42
N ASP A 604 -9.43 32.43 3.35
CA ASP A 604 -10.25 31.36 3.94
C ASP A 604 -11.73 31.81 4.06
N ALA A 605 -12.61 30.89 4.48
CA ALA A 605 -14.05 31.15 4.56
C ALA A 605 -14.45 32.25 5.57
N SER A 606 -13.62 32.55 6.57
CA SER A 606 -13.92 33.61 7.55
C SER A 606 -13.83 35.01 6.93
N ALA A 607 -13.02 35.17 5.87
CA ALA A 607 -12.89 36.40 5.11
C ALA A 607 -14.12 36.74 4.25
N CYS A 608 -15.12 35.84 4.14
CA CYS A 608 -16.38 36.15 3.44
C CYS A 608 -17.15 37.33 4.05
N ALA A 609 -16.92 37.65 5.33
CA ALA A 609 -17.54 38.79 5.99
C ALA A 609 -16.85 40.14 5.69
N ASP A 610 -15.61 40.11 5.17
CA ASP A 610 -14.83 41.31 4.86
C ASP A 610 -14.95 41.69 3.38
N PRO A 611 -15.63 42.79 3.03
CA PRO A 611 -15.75 43.24 1.64
C PRO A 611 -14.40 43.63 1.02
N ALA A 612 -13.39 44.01 1.82
CA ALA A 612 -12.08 44.43 1.33
C ALA A 612 -11.14 43.27 0.95
N SER A 613 -11.44 42.05 1.40
CA SER A 613 -10.68 40.85 1.04
C SER A 613 -10.68 40.62 -0.48
N ALA A 614 -9.55 40.24 -1.07
CA ALA A 614 -9.45 40.04 -2.52
C ALA A 614 -10.33 38.87 -3.00
N GLY A 615 -11.11 39.09 -4.06
CA GLY A 615 -11.99 38.06 -4.60
C GLY A 615 -12.62 38.46 -5.92
N LEU A 616 -13.09 37.46 -6.66
CA LEU A 616 -13.84 37.58 -7.90
C LEU A 616 -15.34 37.63 -7.56
N SER A 617 -16.01 38.72 -7.89
CA SER A 617 -17.45 38.89 -7.67
C SER A 617 -18.24 38.57 -8.94
N PHE A 618 -19.13 37.59 -8.83
CA PHE A 618 -20.00 37.10 -9.89
C PHE A 618 -21.44 37.51 -9.59
N THR A 619 -22.00 38.38 -10.44
CA THR A 619 -23.38 38.87 -10.31
C THR A 619 -24.29 38.18 -11.33
N ASP A 620 -25.46 37.73 -10.90
CA ASP A 620 -26.48 37.12 -11.76
C ASP A 620 -27.02 38.15 -12.78
N ALA A 621 -27.05 37.77 -14.05
CA ALA A 621 -27.54 38.61 -15.15
C ALA A 621 -29.05 38.40 -15.43
N GLY A 622 -29.71 37.48 -14.72
CA GLY A 622 -31.15 37.20 -14.84
C GLY A 622 -31.53 36.24 -15.97
N ASP A 623 -30.55 35.77 -16.75
CA ASP A 623 -30.71 34.80 -17.85
C ASP A 623 -30.02 33.46 -17.54
N GLY A 624 -29.64 33.24 -16.29
CA GLY A 624 -28.87 32.06 -15.86
C GLY A 624 -27.36 32.17 -16.13
N SER A 625 -26.88 33.32 -16.62
CA SER A 625 -25.45 33.63 -16.66
C SER A 625 -25.03 34.53 -15.49
N VAL A 626 -23.75 34.50 -15.16
CA VAL A 626 -23.13 35.41 -14.20
C VAL A 626 -22.03 36.22 -14.88
N THR A 627 -21.85 37.46 -14.43
CA THR A 627 -20.80 38.35 -14.90
C THR A 627 -19.80 38.60 -13.79
N CYS A 628 -18.53 38.35 -14.07
CA CYS A 628 -17.42 38.53 -13.16
C CYS A 628 -16.79 39.91 -13.35
N LYS A 629 -16.80 40.74 -12.30
CA LYS A 629 -16.32 42.13 -12.37
C LYS A 629 -14.79 42.22 -12.54
N GLU A 630 -14.04 41.43 -11.78
CA GLU A 630 -12.57 41.49 -11.73
C GLU A 630 -11.87 40.59 -12.76
N CYS A 631 -12.60 39.70 -13.44
CA CYS A 631 -11.99 38.67 -14.30
C CYS A 631 -11.18 39.25 -15.47
N ALA A 632 -11.61 40.37 -16.07
CA ALA A 632 -10.90 40.98 -17.20
C ALA A 632 -9.46 41.40 -16.84
N GLU A 633 -9.27 41.95 -15.63
CA GLU A 633 -7.95 42.39 -15.15
C GLU A 633 -7.01 41.22 -14.91
N LEU A 634 -7.57 40.06 -14.54
CA LEU A 634 -6.84 38.81 -14.33
C LEU A 634 -6.76 37.92 -15.58
N LYS A 635 -7.18 38.47 -16.74
CA LYS A 635 -7.20 37.78 -18.04
C LYS A 635 -8.00 36.47 -18.03
N LEU A 636 -9.12 36.48 -17.30
CA LEU A 636 -10.11 35.43 -17.25
C LEU A 636 -11.37 35.85 -18.03
N PRO A 637 -12.21 34.88 -18.47
CA PRO A 637 -13.50 35.19 -19.08
C PRO A 637 -14.39 36.01 -18.14
N VAL A 638 -15.09 37.01 -18.69
CA VAL A 638 -15.95 37.91 -17.92
C VAL A 638 -17.35 37.34 -17.74
N ARG A 639 -17.90 36.67 -18.77
CA ARG A 639 -19.26 36.14 -18.76
C ARG A 639 -19.24 34.62 -18.68
N TRP A 640 -20.00 34.07 -17.74
CA TRP A 640 -20.07 32.64 -17.46
C TRP A 640 -21.51 32.18 -17.51
N VAL A 641 -21.79 31.12 -18.25
CA VAL A 641 -23.12 30.55 -18.39
C VAL A 641 -23.26 29.34 -17.47
N ARG A 642 -24.42 29.24 -16.81
CA ARG A 642 -24.74 28.05 -16.02
C ARG A 642 -24.86 26.84 -16.94
N ALA A 643 -24.09 25.81 -16.64
CA ALA A 643 -23.95 24.60 -17.43
C ALA A 643 -23.90 23.42 -16.46
N ASP A 644 -24.95 23.29 -15.65
CA ASP A 644 -25.12 22.15 -14.77
C ASP A 644 -25.12 20.88 -15.63
N PRO A 645 -24.39 19.82 -15.23
CA PRO A 645 -24.51 18.55 -15.92
C PRO A 645 -25.99 18.12 -15.90
N PRO A 646 -26.51 17.47 -16.96
CA PRO A 646 -27.85 16.92 -16.91
C PRO A 646 -27.96 16.04 -15.66
N PRO A 647 -29.03 16.18 -14.84
CA PRO A 647 -29.15 15.38 -13.65
C PRO A 647 -29.08 13.92 -14.07
N ARG A 648 -28.09 13.19 -13.56
CA ARG A 648 -27.88 11.76 -13.87
C ARG A 648 -29.13 10.92 -13.59
N CYS A 649 -30.02 11.43 -12.73
CA CYS A 649 -31.23 10.81 -12.29
C CYS A 649 -32.39 11.80 -12.44
N THR A 650 -33.46 11.40 -13.12
CA THR A 650 -34.73 12.13 -13.13
C THR A 650 -35.63 11.61 -12.01
N VAL A 651 -36.04 12.48 -11.08
CA VAL A 651 -37.05 12.13 -10.08
C VAL A 651 -38.43 12.19 -10.75
N PRO A 652 -39.25 11.13 -10.71
CA PRO A 652 -40.60 11.15 -11.26
C PRO A 652 -41.46 12.24 -10.61
N ALA A 653 -42.53 12.65 -11.29
CA ALA A 653 -43.55 13.50 -10.68
C ALA A 653 -44.08 12.84 -9.40
N TRP A 654 -44.01 13.54 -8.28
CA TRP A 654 -44.33 12.96 -6.98
C TRP A 654 -45.82 13.15 -6.63
N SER A 655 -46.46 12.06 -6.20
CA SER A 655 -47.83 12.02 -5.70
C SER A 655 -47.86 11.26 -4.39
N GLN A 656 -48.39 11.87 -3.32
CA GLN A 656 -48.49 11.23 -2.01
C GLN A 656 -49.28 9.92 -2.07
N ARG A 657 -50.37 9.88 -2.83
CA ARG A 657 -51.23 8.69 -2.97
C ARG A 657 -50.47 7.53 -3.63
N GLU A 658 -49.74 7.82 -4.70
CA GLU A 658 -48.97 6.80 -5.44
C GLU A 658 -47.75 6.35 -4.64
N ALA A 659 -47.07 7.28 -3.98
CA ALA A 659 -45.94 6.98 -3.09
C ALA A 659 -46.39 6.10 -1.92
N GLN A 660 -47.53 6.40 -1.29
CA GLN A 660 -48.10 5.57 -0.22
C GLN A 660 -48.47 4.17 -0.72
N GLN A 661 -49.09 4.04 -1.90
CA GLN A 661 -49.41 2.73 -2.47
C GLN A 661 -48.15 1.91 -2.77
N ALA A 662 -47.13 2.54 -3.34
CA ALA A 662 -45.85 1.91 -3.62
C ALA A 662 -45.13 1.50 -2.32
N TYR A 663 -45.15 2.35 -1.30
CA TYR A 663 -44.61 2.07 0.02
C TYR A 663 -45.29 0.85 0.67
N THR A 664 -46.63 0.78 0.66
CA THR A 664 -47.36 -0.35 1.23
C THR A 664 -47.04 -1.67 0.53
N LYS A 665 -46.97 -1.65 -0.81
CA LYS A 665 -46.58 -2.83 -1.61
C LYS A 665 -45.14 -3.25 -1.30
N TRP A 666 -44.22 -2.31 -1.28
CA TRP A 666 -42.82 -2.53 -0.92
C TRP A 666 -42.69 -3.11 0.49
N LEU A 667 -43.36 -2.51 1.47
CA LEU A 667 -43.28 -2.90 2.88
C LEU A 667 -43.74 -4.34 3.09
N THR A 668 -44.77 -4.79 2.37
CA THR A 668 -45.22 -6.19 2.44
C THR A 668 -44.14 -7.14 1.94
N ALA A 669 -43.54 -6.85 0.78
CA ALA A 669 -42.46 -7.64 0.21
C ALA A 669 -41.20 -7.62 1.08
N PHE A 670 -40.80 -6.43 1.55
CA PHE A 670 -39.65 -6.22 2.41
C PHE A 670 -39.80 -6.95 3.76
N THR A 671 -40.96 -6.82 4.40
CA THR A 671 -41.23 -7.50 5.68
C THR A 671 -41.27 -9.02 5.54
N ALA A 672 -41.74 -9.54 4.40
CA ALA A 672 -41.69 -10.97 4.08
C ALA A 672 -40.25 -11.45 3.87
N ALA A 673 -39.45 -10.71 3.10
CA ALA A 673 -38.04 -11.03 2.85
C ALA A 673 -37.17 -10.93 4.11
N MET A 674 -37.52 -10.05 5.07
CA MET A 674 -36.80 -9.89 6.33
C MET A 674 -37.19 -10.92 7.41
N GLN A 675 -38.20 -11.77 7.20
CA GLN A 675 -38.62 -12.77 8.21
C GLN A 675 -37.49 -13.68 8.70
N PRO A 676 -36.60 -14.22 7.83
CA PRO A 676 -35.51 -15.09 8.27
C PRO A 676 -34.50 -14.40 9.19
N LEU A 677 -34.43 -13.06 9.13
CA LEU A 677 -33.43 -12.25 9.83
C LEU A 677 -33.96 -11.63 11.15
N LYS A 678 -35.24 -11.82 11.47
CA LYS A 678 -35.91 -11.15 12.61
C LYS A 678 -35.35 -11.46 14.00
N LYS A 679 -34.65 -12.59 14.18
CA LYS A 679 -34.15 -13.06 15.49
C LYS A 679 -32.66 -12.75 15.72
N GLY A 680 -32.11 -11.79 14.98
CA GLY A 680 -30.66 -11.66 14.82
C GLY A 680 -30.20 -12.49 13.63
N ALA A 681 -29.19 -12.00 12.91
CA ALA A 681 -28.71 -12.67 11.71
C ALA A 681 -27.19 -12.60 11.63
N SER A 682 -26.53 -13.72 11.36
CA SER A 682 -25.10 -13.76 11.06
C SER A 682 -24.81 -13.17 9.67
N LYS A 683 -23.54 -12.86 9.38
CA LYS A 683 -23.12 -12.40 8.04
C LYS A 683 -23.44 -13.43 6.95
N GLU A 684 -23.38 -14.72 7.29
CA GLU A 684 -23.67 -15.84 6.41
C GLU A 684 -25.17 -15.93 6.09
N GLN A 685 -26.05 -15.64 7.06
CA GLN A 685 -27.49 -15.60 6.84
C GLN A 685 -27.88 -14.41 5.94
N TRP A 686 -27.28 -13.24 6.14
CA TRP A 686 -27.43 -12.11 5.21
C TRP A 686 -26.99 -12.48 3.79
N LYS A 687 -25.91 -13.25 3.64
CA LYS A 687 -25.44 -13.73 2.34
C LYS A 687 -26.39 -14.75 1.72
N ALA A 688 -26.98 -15.63 2.51
CA ALA A 688 -27.96 -16.62 2.05
C ALA A 688 -29.27 -15.98 1.59
N GLU A 689 -29.72 -14.93 2.28
CA GLU A 689 -30.97 -14.21 1.97
C GLU A 689 -30.78 -13.08 0.94
N ALA A 690 -29.55 -12.85 0.48
CA ALA A 690 -29.23 -11.74 -0.43
C ALA A 690 -30.12 -11.75 -1.69
N GLU A 691 -30.35 -12.91 -2.31
CA GLU A 691 -31.22 -13.03 -3.49
C GLU A 691 -32.69 -12.69 -3.18
N ASN A 692 -33.21 -13.14 -2.03
CA ASN A 692 -34.57 -12.86 -1.60
C ASN A 692 -34.78 -11.37 -1.31
N LEU A 693 -33.75 -10.69 -0.82
CA LEU A 693 -33.78 -9.26 -0.48
C LEU A 693 -33.69 -8.34 -1.70
N ARG A 694 -33.07 -8.77 -2.81
CA ARG A 694 -32.89 -7.94 -4.03
C ARG A 694 -34.17 -7.34 -4.59
N GLY A 695 -35.31 -7.99 -4.36
CA GLY A 695 -36.62 -7.49 -4.80
C GLY A 695 -37.13 -6.26 -4.03
N SER A 696 -36.53 -5.93 -2.89
CA SER A 696 -37.00 -4.84 -2.00
C SER A 696 -35.88 -4.01 -1.37
N LEU A 697 -34.62 -4.42 -1.51
CA LEU A 697 -33.45 -3.77 -0.93
C LEU A 697 -32.30 -3.75 -1.95
N VAL A 698 -31.62 -2.62 -2.07
CA VAL A 698 -30.37 -2.52 -2.85
C VAL A 698 -29.23 -3.09 -2.00
N LEU A 699 -28.66 -4.23 -2.41
CA LEU A 699 -27.71 -4.98 -1.57
C LEU A 699 -26.42 -4.19 -1.25
N GLN A 700 -25.91 -3.40 -2.19
CA GLN A 700 -24.79 -2.49 -1.96
C GLN A 700 -25.34 -1.10 -1.67
N SER A 701 -25.85 -0.89 -0.46
CA SER A 701 -26.46 0.39 -0.07
C SER A 701 -26.29 0.72 1.41
N ARG A 702 -26.53 1.98 1.77
CA ARG A 702 -26.51 2.44 3.17
C ARG A 702 -27.59 1.74 4.01
N ALA A 703 -28.74 1.42 3.42
CA ALA A 703 -29.77 0.63 4.08
C ALA A 703 -29.27 -0.77 4.45
N THR A 704 -28.59 -1.47 3.52
CA THR A 704 -28.03 -2.79 3.83
C THR A 704 -26.98 -2.72 4.92
N ALA A 705 -26.06 -1.75 4.86
CA ALA A 705 -25.05 -1.57 5.91
C ALA A 705 -25.69 -1.34 7.29
N MET A 706 -26.73 -0.50 7.37
CA MET A 706 -27.45 -0.24 8.62
C MET A 706 -28.21 -1.47 9.11
N LEU A 707 -28.94 -2.19 8.24
CA LEU A 707 -29.70 -3.38 8.62
C LEU A 707 -28.80 -4.54 9.06
N VAL A 708 -27.65 -4.73 8.39
CA VAL A 708 -26.61 -5.68 8.82
C VAL A 708 -26.06 -5.28 10.18
N GLY A 709 -25.73 -3.99 10.38
CA GLY A 709 -25.25 -3.50 11.69
C GLY A 709 -26.25 -3.75 12.82
N LEU A 710 -27.54 -3.46 12.57
CA LEU A 710 -28.63 -3.69 13.53
C LEU A 710 -28.80 -5.15 13.95
N THR A 711 -28.44 -6.11 13.09
CA THR A 711 -28.70 -7.55 13.29
C THR A 711 -27.46 -8.38 13.62
N THR A 712 -26.27 -7.89 13.29
CA THR A 712 -24.98 -8.58 13.52
C THR A 712 -24.17 -7.97 14.67
N ASN A 713 -24.33 -6.68 14.97
CA ASN A 713 -23.54 -5.98 15.98
C ASN A 713 -24.31 -4.77 16.57
N PRO A 714 -25.35 -5.02 17.38
CA PRO A 714 -26.19 -3.96 17.96
C PRO A 714 -25.41 -3.04 18.91
N GLU A 715 -24.32 -3.51 19.55
CA GLU A 715 -23.47 -2.67 20.40
C GLU A 715 -22.71 -1.60 19.61
N SER A 716 -22.15 -1.96 18.45
CA SER A 716 -21.47 -1.00 17.57
C SER A 716 -22.46 0.02 17.00
N PHE A 717 -23.69 -0.42 16.72
CA PHE A 717 -24.79 0.47 16.35
C PHE A 717 -25.15 1.42 17.51
N ALA A 718 -25.23 0.93 18.75
CA ALA A 718 -25.46 1.74 19.96
C ALA A 718 -24.42 2.85 20.09
N LYS A 719 -23.14 2.49 19.95
CA LYS A 719 -22.01 3.41 20.02
C LYS A 719 -22.08 4.48 18.92
N ALA A 720 -22.41 4.09 17.69
CA ALA A 720 -22.58 5.03 16.57
C ALA A 720 -23.73 6.02 16.80
N MET A 721 -24.78 5.59 17.51
CA MET A 721 -25.95 6.41 17.84
C MET A 721 -25.84 7.15 19.17
N GLN A 722 -24.72 6.99 19.90
CA GLN A 722 -24.49 7.56 21.24
C GLN A 722 -25.56 7.17 22.26
N VAL A 723 -26.03 5.92 22.19
CA VAL A 723 -27.00 5.37 23.14
C VAL A 723 -26.41 4.15 23.83
N ASP A 724 -26.76 3.96 25.10
CA ASP A 724 -26.32 2.80 25.87
C ASP A 724 -26.85 1.51 25.24
N ALA A 725 -25.95 0.58 24.93
CA ALA A 725 -26.29 -0.71 24.33
C ALA A 725 -27.28 -1.50 25.18
N ALA A 726 -27.25 -1.33 26.51
CA ALA A 726 -28.19 -1.99 27.44
C ALA A 726 -29.64 -1.53 27.25
N GLN A 727 -29.88 -0.36 26.63
CA GLN A 727 -31.22 0.17 26.38
C GLN A 727 -31.83 -0.33 25.06
N LEU A 728 -31.05 -1.01 24.21
CA LEU A 728 -31.47 -1.38 22.87
C LEU A 728 -32.30 -2.67 22.81
N GLY A 729 -31.96 -3.67 23.64
CA GLY A 729 -32.57 -5.01 23.58
C GLY A 729 -32.27 -5.77 22.28
N ASP A 730 -32.62 -7.06 22.24
CA ASP A 730 -32.33 -7.95 21.11
C ASP A 730 -33.38 -7.88 19.97
N ASP A 731 -34.38 -7.00 20.11
CA ASP A 731 -35.55 -6.91 19.22
C ASP A 731 -35.54 -5.69 18.29
N LEU A 732 -34.38 -5.09 18.02
CA LEU A 732 -34.24 -3.86 17.23
C LEU A 732 -34.80 -3.98 15.81
N LEU A 733 -34.52 -5.07 15.09
CA LEU A 733 -35.07 -5.26 13.75
C LEU A 733 -36.59 -5.45 13.78
N PRO A 734 -37.18 -6.32 14.64
CA PRO A 734 -38.64 -6.37 14.84
C PRO A 734 -39.27 -5.01 15.15
N ARG A 735 -38.63 -4.19 15.99
CA ARG A 735 -39.11 -2.83 16.31
C ARG A 735 -39.02 -1.88 15.12
N LEU A 736 -37.94 -1.93 14.34
CA LEU A 736 -37.81 -1.15 13.11
C LEU A 736 -38.89 -1.54 12.09
N LEU A 737 -39.15 -2.83 11.91
CA LEU A 737 -40.21 -3.31 11.02
C LEU A 737 -41.59 -2.84 11.50
N THR A 738 -41.84 -2.86 12.81
CA THR A 738 -43.07 -2.32 13.40
C THR A 738 -43.20 -0.81 13.18
N LEU A 739 -42.10 -0.07 13.36
CA LEU A 739 -42.06 1.38 13.13
C LEU A 739 -42.37 1.71 11.67
N LEU A 740 -41.69 1.04 10.73
CA LEU A 740 -41.94 1.16 9.28
C LEU A 740 -43.37 0.78 8.91
N ALA A 741 -43.96 -0.22 9.58
CA ALA A 741 -45.33 -0.65 9.34
C ALA A 741 -46.38 0.36 9.80
N SER A 742 -46.07 1.18 10.80
CA SER A 742 -46.93 2.28 11.23
C SER A 742 -46.68 3.59 10.48
N ALA A 743 -45.64 3.64 9.64
CA ALA A 743 -45.23 4.85 8.96
C ALA A 743 -46.13 5.20 7.77
N GLU A 744 -46.37 6.49 7.56
CA GLU A 744 -47.05 7.02 6.39
C GLU A 744 -46.14 7.94 5.59
N VAL A 745 -46.17 7.82 4.26
CA VAL A 745 -45.42 8.70 3.37
C VAL A 745 -46.16 10.03 3.22
N VAL A 746 -45.52 11.11 3.65
CA VAL A 746 -46.15 12.45 3.73
C VAL A 746 -45.48 13.52 2.89
N GLY A 747 -44.29 13.27 2.35
CA GLY A 747 -43.58 14.24 1.51
C GLY A 747 -42.40 13.65 0.75
N SER A 748 -41.89 14.38 -0.23
CA SER A 748 -40.64 14.10 -0.93
C SER A 748 -39.58 15.13 -0.56
N GLY A 749 -38.34 14.68 -0.34
CA GLY A 749 -37.17 15.53 -0.19
C GLY A 749 -36.35 15.69 -1.46
N GLY A 750 -36.85 15.21 -2.61
CA GLY A 750 -36.13 15.21 -3.88
C GLY A 750 -35.07 14.11 -3.96
N LEU A 751 -34.10 14.28 -4.86
CA LEU A 751 -32.99 13.33 -5.02
C LEU A 751 -32.04 13.42 -3.81
N TYR A 752 -31.63 12.28 -3.29
CA TYR A 752 -30.66 12.21 -2.22
C TYR A 752 -29.26 12.58 -2.76
N PRO A 753 -28.54 13.51 -2.12
CA PRO A 753 -27.17 13.87 -2.52
C PRO A 753 -26.20 12.78 -2.05
N GLU A 754 -25.97 11.77 -2.90
CA GLU A 754 -25.04 10.68 -2.62
C GLU A 754 -23.60 11.07 -2.99
N ASN A 755 -22.71 10.97 -2.00
CA ASN A 755 -21.31 11.40 -2.10
C ASN A 755 -20.37 10.19 -2.29
N GLU A 756 -20.86 8.98 -2.06
CA GLU A 756 -20.10 7.75 -2.31
C GLU A 756 -20.25 7.31 -3.77
N PRO A 757 -19.17 7.24 -4.55
CA PRO A 757 -19.25 6.98 -5.99
C PRO A 757 -19.83 5.63 -6.36
N GLY A 758 -19.61 4.62 -5.52
CA GLY A 758 -20.19 3.29 -5.70
C GLY A 758 -21.69 3.24 -5.41
N LEU A 759 -22.26 4.31 -4.82
CA LEU A 759 -23.68 4.42 -4.46
C LEU A 759 -24.41 5.50 -5.28
N ALA A 760 -23.68 6.42 -5.92
CA ALA A 760 -24.25 7.53 -6.67
C ALA A 760 -25.18 7.09 -7.83
N ASP A 761 -24.91 5.91 -8.41
CA ASP A 761 -25.73 5.35 -9.49
C ASP A 761 -27.06 4.75 -8.99
N ALA A 762 -27.29 4.67 -7.68
CA ALA A 762 -28.54 4.16 -7.12
C ALA A 762 -29.72 5.12 -7.32
N CYS A 763 -29.49 6.39 -7.69
CA CYS A 763 -30.54 7.39 -7.97
C CYS A 763 -31.63 7.47 -6.88
N ALA A 764 -31.22 7.55 -5.61
CA ALA A 764 -32.16 7.43 -4.50
C ALA A 764 -33.00 8.70 -4.29
N GLU A 765 -34.32 8.56 -4.19
CA GLU A 765 -35.28 9.60 -3.84
C GLU A 765 -35.56 9.60 -2.33
N VAL A 766 -35.63 10.78 -1.70
CA VAL A 766 -35.94 10.96 -0.28
C VAL A 766 -37.45 10.99 -0.06
N TRP A 767 -37.97 10.07 0.77
CA TRP A 767 -39.38 10.04 1.20
C TRP A 767 -39.51 10.29 2.69
N TYR A 768 -40.24 11.35 3.07
CA TYR A 768 -40.52 11.69 4.46
C TYR A 768 -41.60 10.78 5.05
N LEU A 769 -41.29 10.22 6.22
CA LEU A 769 -42.11 9.22 6.90
C LEU A 769 -42.70 9.81 8.19
N ARG A 770 -44.02 9.98 8.21
CA ARG A 770 -44.77 10.33 9.43
C ARG A 770 -44.87 9.10 10.32
N LEU A 771 -44.47 9.24 11.58
CA LEU A 771 -44.48 8.17 12.57
C LEU A 771 -45.49 8.52 13.68
N PRO A 772 -46.67 7.86 13.74
CA PRO A 772 -47.69 8.14 14.76
C PRO A 772 -47.18 8.08 16.20
N ALA A 773 -46.19 7.22 16.47
CA ALA A 773 -45.59 7.09 17.79
C ALA A 773 -44.79 8.33 18.24
N LEU A 774 -44.13 9.04 17.32
CA LEU A 774 -43.45 10.30 17.64
C LEU A 774 -44.46 11.41 17.94
N GLU A 775 -45.56 11.46 17.19
CA GLU A 775 -46.64 12.43 17.42
C GLU A 775 -47.32 12.18 18.77
N SER A 776 -47.58 10.92 19.12
CA SER A 776 -48.10 10.55 20.45
C SER A 776 -47.14 10.96 21.58
N ARG A 777 -45.83 10.74 21.38
CA ARG A 777 -44.79 11.16 22.34
C ARG A 777 -44.75 12.67 22.51
N GLN A 778 -44.84 13.42 21.41
CA GLN A 778 -44.88 14.88 21.42
C GLN A 778 -46.15 15.40 22.11
N ALA A 779 -47.30 14.79 21.87
CA ALA A 779 -48.57 15.11 22.53
C ALA A 779 -48.53 14.85 24.05
N GLN A 780 -47.72 13.89 24.50
CA GLN A 780 -47.45 13.62 25.92
C GLN A 780 -46.43 14.60 26.55
N GLY A 781 -45.95 15.60 25.80
CA GLY A 781 -44.97 16.59 26.29
C GLY A 781 -43.55 16.02 26.47
N LYS A 782 -43.26 14.84 25.91
CA LYS A 782 -41.93 14.23 25.98
C LYS A 782 -41.04 14.78 24.86
N SER A 783 -39.75 14.94 25.15
CA SER A 783 -38.77 15.40 24.16
C SER A 783 -38.61 14.43 22.99
N LEU A 784 -38.39 15.00 21.81
CA LEU A 784 -38.04 14.32 20.56
C LEU A 784 -36.54 14.44 20.31
N PRO A 785 -35.91 13.52 19.55
CA PRO A 785 -34.47 13.49 19.34
C PRO A 785 -33.94 14.50 18.30
N PHE A 786 -34.76 15.48 17.87
CA PHE A 786 -34.44 16.43 16.80
C PHE A 786 -34.12 17.81 17.37
N THR A 787 -32.93 18.35 17.08
CA THR A 787 -32.53 19.66 17.61
C THR A 787 -33.09 20.82 16.79
N SER A 788 -33.42 20.57 15.52
CA SER A 788 -33.98 21.58 14.59
C SER A 788 -35.51 21.69 14.64
N GLY A 789 -36.15 21.01 15.59
CA GLY A 789 -37.61 20.91 15.73
C GLY A 789 -38.25 19.85 14.84
N TYR A 790 -39.47 19.42 15.18
CA TYR A 790 -40.22 18.40 14.45
C TYR A 790 -41.30 19.03 13.56
N GLN A 791 -40.98 19.24 12.29
CA GLN A 791 -41.89 19.79 11.29
C GLN A 791 -41.55 19.22 9.91
N LEU A 792 -42.58 18.86 9.14
CA LEU A 792 -42.41 18.35 7.77
C LEU A 792 -41.69 19.39 6.90
N PRO A 793 -40.58 19.03 6.24
CA PRO A 793 -39.87 19.94 5.33
C PRO A 793 -40.67 20.27 4.06
N PRO A 794 -40.34 21.38 3.35
CA PRO A 794 -40.94 21.70 2.06
C PRO A 794 -40.71 20.58 1.04
N SER A 795 -41.69 20.36 0.16
CA SER A 795 -41.59 19.35 -0.90
C SER A 795 -40.39 19.60 -1.82
N GLY A 796 -39.65 18.54 -2.15
CA GLY A 796 -38.46 18.59 -2.99
C GLY A 796 -37.18 19.05 -2.28
N GLN A 797 -37.22 19.30 -0.96
CA GLN A 797 -36.06 19.75 -0.19
C GLN A 797 -35.70 18.77 0.92
N LEU A 798 -34.48 18.25 0.87
CA LEU A 798 -33.91 17.45 1.95
C LEU A 798 -33.43 18.35 3.09
N GLN A 799 -34.01 18.19 4.28
CA GLN A 799 -33.51 18.73 5.55
C GLN A 799 -33.18 17.60 6.53
N ARG A 800 -31.98 17.66 7.14
CA ARG A 800 -31.50 16.75 8.19
C ARG A 800 -31.89 17.26 9.57
N ASP A 801 -31.82 16.38 10.56
CA ASP A 801 -32.08 16.61 11.98
C ASP A 801 -33.45 17.23 12.29
N ARG A 802 -34.45 16.93 11.45
CA ARG A 802 -35.76 17.59 11.49
C ARG A 802 -36.95 16.64 11.40
N TYR A 803 -36.92 15.70 10.45
CA TYR A 803 -38.04 14.77 10.22
C TYR A 803 -37.52 13.42 9.72
N PRO A 804 -38.06 12.27 10.16
CA PRO A 804 -37.65 10.95 9.68
C PRO A 804 -37.89 10.77 8.18
N PHE A 805 -36.94 10.14 7.50
CA PHE A 805 -37.09 9.76 6.10
C PHE A 805 -36.40 8.43 5.76
N ALA A 806 -36.73 7.88 4.61
CA ALA A 806 -36.01 6.79 3.97
C ALA A 806 -35.73 7.15 2.52
N THR A 807 -34.73 6.53 1.90
CA THR A 807 -34.40 6.75 0.50
C THR A 807 -34.68 5.51 -0.32
N PHE A 808 -35.31 5.69 -1.48
CA PHE A 808 -35.77 4.62 -2.35
C PHE A 808 -35.30 4.83 -3.78
N THR A 809 -35.11 3.74 -4.51
CA THR A 809 -34.94 3.77 -5.97
C THR A 809 -36.02 2.92 -6.64
N ARG A 810 -36.23 3.16 -7.94
CA ARG A 810 -37.15 2.38 -8.76
C ARG A 810 -36.35 1.70 -9.87
N GLU A 811 -36.17 0.40 -9.75
CA GLU A 811 -35.57 -0.44 -10.79
C GLU A 811 -36.70 -1.27 -11.43
N ASP A 812 -36.91 -1.13 -12.73
CA ASP A 812 -37.97 -1.81 -13.49
C ASP A 812 -39.38 -1.65 -12.89
N GLY A 813 -39.66 -0.48 -12.31
CA GLY A 813 -40.94 -0.18 -11.65
C GLY A 813 -41.12 -0.80 -10.26
N VAL A 814 -40.10 -1.50 -9.75
CA VAL A 814 -40.08 -2.06 -8.39
C VAL A 814 -39.36 -1.08 -7.45
N LEU A 815 -40.04 -0.72 -6.37
CA LEU A 815 -39.47 0.15 -5.34
C LEU A 815 -38.47 -0.65 -4.49
N LYS A 816 -37.26 -0.13 -4.31
CA LYS A 816 -36.20 -0.74 -3.49
C LYS A 816 -35.65 0.26 -2.49
N LEU A 817 -35.37 -0.20 -1.27
CA LEU A 817 -34.78 0.62 -0.22
C LEU A 817 -33.27 0.79 -0.47
N VAL A 818 -32.79 2.04 -0.37
CA VAL A 818 -31.38 2.41 -0.54
C VAL A 818 -30.77 2.95 0.75
N GLY A 819 -31.57 3.63 1.58
CA GLY A 819 -31.08 4.26 2.80
C GLY A 819 -32.17 4.45 3.84
N LEU A 820 -31.77 4.37 5.11
CA LEU A 820 -32.59 4.75 6.26
C LEU A 820 -31.91 5.94 6.94
N SER A 821 -32.69 6.96 7.28
CA SER A 821 -32.15 8.17 7.88
C SER A 821 -31.71 7.95 9.34
N ARG A 822 -30.78 8.78 9.82
CA ARG A 822 -30.36 8.79 11.23
C ARG A 822 -31.54 9.15 12.14
N GLU A 823 -32.43 9.99 11.64
CA GLU A 823 -33.64 10.47 12.29
C GLU A 823 -34.62 9.31 12.54
N LEU A 824 -34.74 8.39 11.59
CA LEU A 824 -35.51 7.15 11.75
C LEU A 824 -34.84 6.21 12.76
N ALA A 825 -33.50 6.11 12.73
CA ALA A 825 -32.74 5.35 13.72
C ALA A 825 -32.92 5.92 15.14
N GLN A 826 -32.91 7.24 15.32
CA GLN A 826 -33.16 7.90 16.60
C GLN A 826 -34.62 7.70 17.07
N ALA A 827 -35.58 7.75 16.14
CA ALA A 827 -36.99 7.49 16.44
C ALA A 827 -37.20 6.09 17.02
N LEU A 828 -36.49 5.08 16.49
CA LEU A 828 -36.52 3.70 16.99
C LEU A 828 -36.15 3.61 18.48
N LEU A 829 -35.21 4.45 18.94
CA LEU A 829 -34.69 4.46 20.31
C LEU A 829 -35.70 5.03 21.31
N VAL A 830 -36.43 6.07 20.92
CA VAL A 830 -37.35 6.79 21.81
C VAL A 830 -38.79 6.24 21.82
N VAL A 831 -39.13 5.40 20.85
CA VAL A 831 -40.48 4.81 20.69
C VAL A 831 -40.59 3.41 21.28
N GLY A 832 -39.48 2.69 21.50
CA GLY A 832 -39.50 1.28 21.96
C GLY A 832 -38.63 0.95 23.17
N GLY A 833 -38.09 1.93 23.90
CA GLY A 833 -37.47 1.67 25.21
C GLY A 833 -38.55 1.36 26.25
N LYS A 834 -38.30 0.36 27.12
CA LYS A 834 -39.07 0.17 28.35
C LYS A 834 -39.03 1.41 29.23
#